data_AF-A0A6J1UXV4-F1
#
_entry.id   AF-A0A6J1UXV4-F1
#
_cell.length_a   1.000
_cell.length_b   1.000
_cell.length_c   1.000
_cell.angle_alpha   90.00
_cell.angle_beta   90.00
_cell.angle_gamma   90.00
#
_symmetry.space_group_name_H-M   'P 1'
#
loop_
_entity.id
_entity.type
_entity.pdbx_description
1 polymer ?
#
loop_
_entity_poly.entity_id
_entity_poly.type
_entity_poly.pdbx_seq_one_letter_code
_entity_poly.pdbx_strand_id
1 'polypeptide(L)'
;MSSPSPSSFLGPRSTDRPKVPRTRAATWSHRETLDFLALWGEESIQAQLNRCHRNADVYQWISERMAEKGYFRDEDQCRTKGKDLKKSYKQAKLQDGVARQRCRFFHELDAILGGGGSSRGGDGAPWCQVVVKEESDPELDPEPQPAEDEYAWTQASVTDGSDLEPAGASAYSPPSSQAAAGGVIYTEPSILHRQVAGGEIKEEKSPPREEADPRVGGRGADVAYLYPAPENSPGEIPGRSRMVEEPLLQQETQGRQDASWRTGVKRRAFSRPRSLLSMREKLAQLRNKRKRPWDDKFDELVRDIRTHFREREKLFQGLWEEEKAQREKDRQLWVAEMAWIRQMWTKSQKEKEAGEEDKGTNGPGHVKEENRNRDICKDSEEGSCKEGRAQEPLLLKSWLESHGRKLGHFINGKWLKPDGRETYTHKNPTTGEPLATTIQGKKEDVDKAVEAAKVAYESWSLLPGHVRARHLYNVARTIQKHQRLLSVLESLDSGNMIRESQEADLPLVVRHFYHYAGWAQLMKEQMSNWQPLGTVAILIPRSFPLLTLTWKLCSALAMGNTTILKPARSTGLAALFLAEVCTQAGLPPGVFNVLTGDQGLGDALAHDPGVDKVAFAGTAKVGRYLRQATAGSGKKLCLQLGGKLPFIVFDSADLDSAVDAVVDAIWLNRGQVHSAGAQLFLQESIAKNFIQRLKHRMGQLYLGDSLDKITDVGPLISEKQRNFIESLVEEARAEGAEVFQACASLPSSQLFYPPTLITGVYQTSRCVQEEIFGPVLVSLTFRTTKEAVALGNSTPHGLAASVWTEILPLALEVAHSLQVGTVWINSHNMLDAAAAFGGYKESGRGRNGGKEALYEYVRPIWENQPHISCLDLNYRIFATSPKSDLPLIPGDKAPSSIVSELKEDIPSMDQTYKLYYGGAQKRPDSLSSRAILDHAGKAVALVADGNVKDIHNAVEAAHKAAPGWAKKTAHARAQILFYLAENMELRRAEIASQLESLMGIEKEKALMEVDMSVRRLFYWAAYSDKYGGVVQETPLYGACIHFREPLGVVGIACPDEHPLLSFVSLFAPAITRGNCVVVIPSERYPLPALDFIQVLNTSDVPAGIVNIISGSRDYLSRSLAEHHDVQAMWYFGSKEGSGLVEWASAGNLKRTWVNYGVDVRCWSDPEDGSGEEFLYQATQCKSVWMPMGDIFPN
;
A
#
# COMPACT_ATOMS: atom_id res chain seq x y z
N MET A 1 -30.13 -60.31 -43.68
CA MET A 1 -28.82 -59.80 -44.13
C MET A 1 -28.85 -58.28 -44.11
N SER A 2 -27.69 -57.62 -44.12
CA SER A 2 -27.54 -56.18 -43.88
C SER A 2 -28.22 -55.30 -44.95
N SER A 3 -28.80 -54.18 -44.52
CA SER A 3 -29.49 -53.18 -45.34
C SER A 3 -29.29 -51.77 -44.70
N PRO A 4 -29.45 -50.65 -45.44
CA PRO A 4 -28.37 -49.64 -45.49
C PRO A 4 -28.51 -48.39 -44.60
N SER A 5 -27.44 -47.61 -44.56
CA SER A 5 -27.33 -46.31 -43.90
C SER A 5 -28.10 -45.19 -44.61
N PRO A 6 -28.96 -44.41 -43.92
CA PRO A 6 -29.63 -43.25 -44.50
C PRO A 6 -28.75 -41.99 -44.42
N SER A 7 -28.12 -41.62 -45.53
CA SER A 7 -27.42 -40.33 -45.69
C SER A 7 -27.78 -39.66 -47.01
N SER A 8 -29.02 -39.20 -47.13
CA SER A 8 -29.47 -38.37 -48.26
C SER A 8 -30.85 -37.75 -48.00
N PHE A 9 -30.86 -36.51 -47.52
CA PHE A 9 -31.85 -35.50 -47.91
C PHE A 9 -31.06 -34.26 -48.34
N LEU A 10 -31.60 -33.51 -49.31
CA LEU A 10 -30.91 -32.48 -50.10
C LEU A 10 -29.88 -33.05 -51.12
N GLY A 11 -30.03 -32.62 -52.37
CA GLY A 11 -29.22 -33.06 -53.52
C GLY A 11 -28.04 -32.13 -53.85
N PRO A 12 -27.48 -32.20 -55.08
CA PRO A 12 -26.33 -31.40 -55.46
C PRO A 12 -26.63 -29.89 -55.44
N ARG A 13 -25.69 -29.10 -54.90
CA ARG A 13 -25.77 -27.63 -54.84
C ARG A 13 -25.74 -27.03 -56.26
N SER A 14 -26.81 -26.36 -56.68
CA SER A 14 -26.81 -25.50 -57.86
C SER A 14 -25.98 -24.24 -57.61
N THR A 15 -24.98 -23.96 -58.45
CA THR A 15 -24.03 -22.86 -58.24
C THR A 15 -24.55 -21.46 -58.58
N ASP A 16 -25.72 -21.34 -59.21
CA ASP A 16 -26.36 -20.07 -59.54
C ASP A 16 -27.66 -19.86 -58.75
N ARG A 17 -27.60 -19.01 -57.72
CA ARG A 17 -28.74 -18.34 -57.08
C ARG A 17 -28.32 -16.92 -56.64
N PRO A 18 -29.23 -15.92 -56.68
CA PRO A 18 -28.87 -14.53 -56.44
C PRO A 18 -28.41 -14.28 -55.00
N LYS A 19 -27.41 -13.41 -54.83
CA LYS A 19 -26.94 -12.95 -53.52
C LYS A 19 -28.05 -12.15 -52.83
N VAL A 20 -28.55 -12.63 -51.69
CA VAL A 20 -29.41 -11.84 -50.80
C VAL A 20 -28.65 -10.58 -50.38
N PRO A 21 -29.23 -9.37 -50.48
CA PRO A 21 -28.56 -8.15 -50.05
C PRO A 21 -28.30 -8.17 -48.53
N ARG A 22 -27.10 -7.79 -48.09
CA ARG A 22 -26.82 -7.54 -46.67
C ARG A 22 -27.53 -6.27 -46.22
N THR A 23 -28.77 -6.41 -45.75
CA THR A 23 -29.52 -5.32 -45.12
C THR A 23 -28.90 -4.93 -43.78
N ARG A 24 -28.93 -3.63 -43.46
CA ARG A 24 -28.65 -3.15 -42.09
C ARG A 24 -29.68 -3.74 -41.12
N ALA A 25 -29.33 -3.82 -39.85
CA ALA A 25 -30.07 -4.53 -38.80
C ALA A 25 -31.55 -4.10 -38.68
N ALA A 26 -32.42 -4.75 -39.46
CA ALA A 26 -33.85 -4.58 -39.38
C ALA A 26 -34.38 -5.28 -38.12
N THR A 27 -35.20 -4.57 -37.34
CA THR A 27 -35.94 -5.16 -36.22
C THR A 27 -36.77 -6.36 -36.70
N TRP A 28 -36.91 -7.37 -35.85
CA TRP A 28 -37.72 -8.54 -36.18
C TRP A 28 -39.20 -8.25 -35.92
N SER A 29 -40.07 -8.46 -36.91
CA SER A 29 -41.50 -8.25 -36.72
C SER A 29 -42.13 -9.33 -35.84
N HIS A 30 -43.33 -9.06 -35.32
CA HIS A 30 -44.05 -10.03 -34.48
C HIS A 30 -44.42 -11.29 -35.28
N ARG A 31 -44.95 -11.14 -36.50
CA ARG A 31 -45.33 -12.25 -37.41
C ARG A 31 -44.11 -13.05 -37.86
N GLU A 32 -43.04 -12.37 -38.28
CA GLU A 32 -41.74 -12.98 -38.60
C GLU A 32 -41.16 -13.79 -37.43
N THR A 33 -41.33 -13.32 -36.19
CA THR A 33 -40.88 -14.07 -35.01
C THR A 33 -41.72 -15.33 -34.76
N LEU A 34 -43.03 -15.30 -35.01
CA LEU A 34 -43.89 -16.49 -34.95
C LEU A 34 -43.57 -17.49 -36.08
N ASP A 35 -43.35 -17.00 -37.31
CA ASP A 35 -42.97 -17.82 -38.45
C ASP A 35 -41.61 -18.52 -38.26
N PHE A 36 -40.68 -17.84 -37.58
CA PHE A 36 -39.41 -18.42 -37.12
C PHE A 36 -39.60 -19.43 -35.99
N LEU A 37 -40.44 -19.12 -34.98
CA LEU A 37 -40.72 -20.04 -33.87
C LEU A 37 -41.37 -21.35 -34.35
N ALA A 38 -42.23 -21.29 -35.36
CA ALA A 38 -42.82 -22.48 -35.98
C ALA A 38 -41.74 -23.39 -36.64
N LEU A 39 -40.84 -22.81 -37.44
CA LEU A 39 -39.76 -23.56 -38.12
C LEU A 39 -38.68 -24.06 -37.15
N TRP A 40 -38.33 -23.24 -36.15
CA TRP A 40 -37.36 -23.59 -35.11
C TRP A 40 -37.93 -24.60 -34.11
N GLY A 41 -39.26 -24.61 -33.93
CA GLY A 41 -39.98 -25.48 -33.00
C GLY A 41 -40.27 -26.89 -33.52
N GLU A 42 -40.02 -27.19 -34.80
CA GLU A 42 -40.20 -28.55 -35.33
C GLU A 42 -39.37 -29.58 -34.53
N GLU A 43 -39.99 -30.72 -34.20
CA GLU A 43 -39.36 -31.77 -33.39
C GLU A 43 -38.10 -32.34 -34.06
N SER A 44 -38.09 -32.43 -35.39
CA SER A 44 -36.94 -32.74 -36.25
C SER A 44 -35.76 -31.78 -36.02
N ILE A 45 -36.05 -30.48 -36.01
CA ILE A 45 -35.08 -29.39 -35.87
C ILE A 45 -34.54 -29.32 -34.44
N GLN A 46 -35.42 -29.38 -33.42
CA GLN A 46 -34.98 -29.45 -32.02
C GLN A 46 -34.17 -30.74 -31.74
N ALA A 47 -34.52 -31.88 -32.34
CA ALA A 47 -33.74 -33.11 -32.20
C ALA A 47 -32.34 -32.99 -32.82
N GLN A 48 -32.17 -32.28 -33.94
CA GLN A 48 -30.85 -32.00 -34.53
C GLN A 48 -30.07 -31.00 -33.66
N LEU A 49 -30.69 -29.89 -33.25
CA LEU A 49 -30.08 -28.85 -32.42
C LEU A 49 -29.57 -29.38 -31.06
N ASN A 50 -30.21 -30.41 -30.51
CA ASN A 50 -29.81 -31.07 -29.26
C ASN A 50 -28.80 -32.22 -29.46
N ARG A 51 -28.58 -32.73 -30.69
CA ARG A 51 -27.65 -33.84 -30.98
C ARG A 51 -26.30 -33.38 -31.54
N CYS A 52 -26.21 -32.18 -32.11
CA CYS A 52 -25.01 -31.70 -32.78
C CYS A 52 -24.42 -30.44 -32.12
N HIS A 53 -23.09 -30.32 -32.16
CA HIS A 53 -22.36 -29.12 -31.72
C HIS A 53 -22.05 -28.14 -32.87
N ARG A 54 -22.30 -28.54 -34.12
CA ARG A 54 -22.20 -27.70 -35.32
C ARG A 54 -23.57 -27.68 -35.97
N ASN A 55 -24.27 -26.56 -35.83
CA ASN A 55 -25.69 -26.44 -36.20
C ASN A 55 -25.90 -25.43 -37.35
N ALA A 56 -24.84 -25.13 -38.11
CA ALA A 56 -24.87 -24.17 -39.21
C ALA A 56 -25.89 -24.56 -40.29
N ASP A 57 -25.81 -25.80 -40.78
CA ASP A 57 -26.71 -26.34 -41.81
C ASP A 57 -28.19 -26.29 -41.40
N VAL A 58 -28.48 -26.37 -40.09
CA VAL A 58 -29.83 -26.26 -39.52
C VAL A 58 -30.34 -24.82 -39.59
N TYR A 59 -29.54 -23.84 -39.20
CA TYR A 59 -29.91 -22.43 -39.32
C TYR A 59 -29.87 -21.91 -40.76
N GLN A 60 -29.09 -22.55 -41.65
CA GLN A 60 -29.17 -22.31 -43.10
C GLN A 60 -30.52 -22.80 -43.65
N TRP A 61 -30.98 -24.01 -43.27
CA TRP A 61 -32.31 -24.49 -43.67
C TRP A 61 -33.43 -23.58 -43.15
N ILE A 62 -33.35 -23.11 -41.90
CA ILE A 62 -34.32 -22.13 -41.36
C ILE A 62 -34.26 -20.80 -42.14
N SER A 63 -33.07 -20.31 -42.50
CA SER A 63 -32.88 -19.11 -43.34
C SER A 63 -33.55 -19.28 -44.72
N GLU A 64 -33.37 -20.43 -45.38
CA GLU A 64 -34.00 -20.74 -46.67
C GLU A 64 -35.53 -20.83 -46.55
N ARG A 65 -36.06 -21.47 -45.50
CA ARG A 65 -37.51 -21.55 -45.22
C ARG A 65 -38.14 -20.20 -44.84
N MET A 66 -37.40 -19.31 -44.17
CA MET A 66 -37.83 -17.95 -43.88
C MET A 66 -37.86 -17.10 -45.17
N ALA A 67 -36.88 -17.28 -46.07
CA ALA A 67 -36.88 -16.62 -47.37
C ALA A 67 -38.03 -17.06 -48.28
N GLU A 68 -38.43 -18.34 -48.25
CA GLU A 68 -39.66 -18.83 -48.90
C GLU A 68 -40.94 -18.14 -48.39
N LYS A 69 -40.96 -17.72 -47.11
CA LYS A 69 -42.03 -16.91 -46.51
C LYS A 69 -41.88 -15.39 -46.74
N GLY A 70 -40.88 -14.96 -47.51
CA GLY A 70 -40.59 -13.54 -47.80
C GLY A 70 -39.71 -12.83 -46.78
N TYR A 71 -39.21 -13.52 -45.75
CA TYR A 71 -38.37 -12.94 -44.69
C TYR A 71 -36.89 -13.25 -44.94
N PHE A 72 -36.18 -12.31 -45.56
CA PHE A 72 -34.76 -12.47 -45.91
C PHE A 72 -33.85 -12.25 -44.69
N ARG A 73 -33.53 -13.34 -43.97
CA ARG A 73 -32.58 -13.38 -42.85
C ARG A 73 -31.47 -14.39 -43.13
N ASP A 74 -30.23 -14.08 -42.78
CA ASP A 74 -29.10 -15.00 -42.90
C ASP A 74 -29.01 -16.01 -41.72
N GLU A 75 -28.13 -17.02 -41.85
CA GLU A 75 -27.91 -18.05 -40.83
C GLU A 75 -27.57 -17.45 -39.45
N ASP A 76 -26.65 -16.47 -39.41
CA ASP A 76 -26.18 -15.86 -38.17
C ASP A 76 -27.29 -15.06 -37.48
N GLN A 77 -28.14 -14.36 -38.24
CA GLN A 77 -29.33 -13.65 -37.73
C GLN A 77 -30.35 -14.64 -37.15
N CYS A 78 -30.67 -15.72 -37.86
CA CYS A 78 -31.55 -16.79 -37.38
C CYS A 78 -30.99 -17.46 -36.11
N ARG A 79 -29.69 -17.75 -36.09
CA ARG A 79 -29.00 -18.36 -34.94
C ARG A 79 -28.97 -17.43 -33.72
N THR A 80 -28.78 -16.12 -33.94
CA THR A 80 -28.79 -15.11 -32.88
C THR A 80 -30.19 -14.93 -32.29
N LYS A 81 -31.22 -14.79 -33.15
CA LYS A 81 -32.63 -14.75 -32.74
C LYS A 81 -33.02 -15.95 -31.86
N GLY A 82 -32.60 -17.17 -32.24
CA GLY A 82 -32.83 -18.37 -31.44
C GLY A 82 -32.12 -18.37 -30.08
N LYS A 83 -30.90 -17.82 -29.99
CA LYS A 83 -30.20 -17.61 -28.70
C LYS A 83 -30.95 -16.60 -27.82
N ASP A 84 -31.37 -15.47 -28.36
CA ASP A 84 -32.00 -14.38 -27.60
C ASP A 84 -33.37 -14.79 -27.04
N LEU A 85 -34.20 -15.46 -27.84
CA LEU A 85 -35.47 -16.03 -27.40
C LEU A 85 -35.26 -17.06 -26.27
N LYS A 86 -34.25 -17.95 -26.41
CA LYS A 86 -33.91 -18.95 -25.38
C LYS A 86 -33.33 -18.32 -24.10
N LYS A 87 -32.66 -17.17 -24.20
CA LYS A 87 -32.21 -16.35 -23.05
C LYS A 87 -33.40 -15.67 -22.34
N SER A 88 -34.29 -15.04 -23.10
CA SER A 88 -35.49 -14.37 -22.58
C SER A 88 -36.43 -15.34 -21.84
N TYR A 89 -36.70 -16.51 -22.43
CA TYR A 89 -37.48 -17.57 -21.79
C TYR A 89 -36.85 -18.08 -20.48
N LYS A 90 -35.53 -18.33 -20.45
CA LYS A 90 -34.83 -18.71 -19.21
C LYS A 90 -34.96 -17.66 -18.12
N GLN A 91 -34.82 -16.38 -18.47
CA GLN A 91 -34.93 -15.27 -17.52
C GLN A 91 -36.37 -15.15 -16.96
N ALA A 92 -37.39 -15.31 -17.82
CA ALA A 92 -38.79 -15.29 -17.41
C ALA A 92 -39.21 -16.51 -16.56
N LYS A 93 -38.60 -17.68 -16.79
CA LYS A 93 -38.90 -18.92 -16.04
C LYS A 93 -38.31 -18.93 -14.62
N LEU A 94 -37.35 -18.05 -14.33
CA LEU A 94 -36.70 -17.90 -13.01
C LEU A 94 -37.38 -16.86 -12.09
N GLN A 95 -38.48 -16.23 -12.52
CA GLN A 95 -39.16 -15.17 -11.78
C GLN A 95 -40.66 -15.47 -11.60
N ASP A 96 -41.22 -15.02 -10.48
CA ASP A 96 -42.61 -15.27 -10.14
C ASP A 96 -43.59 -14.31 -10.84
N GLY A 97 -44.77 -14.85 -11.15
CA GLY A 97 -45.97 -14.15 -11.62
C GLY A 97 -45.74 -13.07 -12.68
N VAL A 98 -45.58 -11.84 -12.20
CA VAL A 98 -45.55 -10.58 -12.97
C VAL A 98 -44.48 -10.58 -14.08
N ALA A 99 -43.33 -11.21 -13.85
CA ALA A 99 -42.25 -11.26 -14.84
C ALA A 99 -42.61 -12.10 -16.08
N ARG A 100 -43.44 -13.15 -15.93
CA ARG A 100 -43.80 -14.07 -17.02
C ARG A 100 -44.60 -13.35 -18.10
N GLN A 101 -45.43 -12.38 -17.71
CA GLN A 101 -46.21 -11.52 -18.62
C GLN A 101 -45.34 -10.58 -19.48
N ARG A 102 -44.07 -10.35 -19.14
CA ARG A 102 -43.15 -9.53 -19.95
C ARG A 102 -42.47 -10.32 -21.09
N CYS A 103 -42.52 -11.65 -21.08
CA CYS A 103 -42.00 -12.46 -22.18
C CYS A 103 -43.08 -12.67 -23.24
N ARG A 104 -43.04 -11.86 -24.31
CA ARG A 104 -44.11 -11.76 -25.33
C ARG A 104 -44.40 -13.05 -26.12
N PHE A 105 -43.54 -14.06 -26.03
CA PHE A 105 -43.68 -15.38 -26.68
C PHE A 105 -43.50 -16.53 -25.67
N PHE A 106 -43.91 -16.33 -24.41
CA PHE A 106 -43.62 -17.30 -23.34
C PHE A 106 -44.25 -18.67 -23.59
N HIS A 107 -45.49 -18.72 -24.08
CA HIS A 107 -46.23 -19.98 -24.25
C HIS A 107 -45.69 -20.81 -25.41
N GLU A 108 -45.35 -20.16 -26.51
CA GLU A 108 -44.70 -20.74 -27.69
C GLU A 108 -43.31 -21.28 -27.32
N LEU A 109 -42.55 -20.53 -26.51
CA LEU A 109 -41.25 -20.97 -26.02
C LEU A 109 -41.34 -22.08 -24.96
N ASP A 110 -42.37 -22.10 -24.10
CA ASP A 110 -42.58 -23.20 -23.14
C ASP A 110 -43.02 -24.49 -23.85
N ALA A 111 -43.80 -24.40 -24.93
CA ALA A 111 -44.13 -25.55 -25.78
C ALA A 111 -42.89 -26.15 -26.47
N ILE A 112 -41.94 -25.33 -26.91
CA ILE A 112 -40.72 -25.76 -27.61
C ILE A 112 -39.60 -26.20 -26.63
N LEU A 113 -39.49 -25.56 -25.46
CA LEU A 113 -38.34 -25.67 -24.55
C LEU A 113 -38.67 -26.23 -23.15
N GLY A 114 -39.94 -26.38 -22.79
CA GLY A 114 -40.39 -26.71 -21.44
C GLY A 114 -40.32 -28.18 -21.04
N GLY A 115 -39.83 -29.05 -21.93
CA GLY A 115 -39.95 -30.52 -21.86
C GLY A 115 -39.63 -31.15 -20.50
N GLY A 116 -40.69 -31.60 -19.81
CA GLY A 116 -40.63 -32.51 -18.67
C GLY A 116 -41.51 -33.72 -18.93
N GLY A 117 -40.92 -34.92 -18.94
CA GLY A 117 -41.64 -36.15 -19.32
C GLY A 117 -42.41 -36.79 -18.18
N SER A 118 -43.70 -37.07 -18.41
CA SER A 118 -44.41 -38.18 -17.76
C SER A 118 -45.54 -38.70 -18.66
N SER A 119 -45.93 -39.94 -18.44
CA SER A 119 -46.80 -40.73 -19.31
C SER A 119 -48.22 -40.19 -19.48
N ARG A 120 -48.69 -40.07 -20.73
CA ARG A 120 -50.06 -40.39 -21.15
C ARG A 120 -50.07 -40.79 -22.62
N GLY A 121 -50.63 -41.95 -22.93
CA GLY A 121 -51.00 -42.37 -24.28
C GLY A 121 -52.49 -42.71 -24.30
N GLY A 122 -53.12 -42.62 -25.47
CA GLY A 122 -54.56 -42.86 -25.65
C GLY A 122 -55.27 -41.66 -26.28
N ASP A 123 -55.37 -41.72 -27.62
CA ASP A 123 -56.43 -41.22 -28.51
C ASP A 123 -56.96 -39.77 -28.43
N GLY A 124 -57.13 -39.14 -29.61
CA GLY A 124 -57.97 -37.95 -29.78
C GLY A 124 -57.32 -36.74 -30.47
N ALA A 125 -57.35 -36.72 -31.81
CA ALA A 125 -57.24 -35.49 -32.62
C ALA A 125 -58.61 -34.74 -32.59
N PRO A 126 -58.74 -33.42 -32.91
CA PRO A 126 -57.97 -32.69 -33.93
C PRO A 126 -57.50 -31.26 -33.56
N TRP A 127 -56.92 -30.57 -34.56
CA TRP A 127 -56.60 -29.15 -34.51
C TRP A 127 -57.88 -28.29 -34.54
N CYS A 128 -57.87 -27.14 -33.85
CA CYS A 128 -58.91 -26.12 -33.96
C CYS A 128 -58.42 -24.89 -34.74
N GLN A 129 -59.34 -24.28 -35.50
CA GLN A 129 -59.08 -23.18 -36.43
C GLN A 129 -59.00 -21.83 -35.71
N VAL A 130 -58.20 -20.90 -36.23
CA VAL A 130 -58.33 -19.47 -35.93
C VAL A 130 -59.10 -18.82 -37.08
N VAL A 131 -60.27 -18.27 -36.78
CA VAL A 131 -61.08 -17.49 -37.72
C VAL A 131 -60.52 -16.08 -37.81
N VAL A 132 -60.26 -15.62 -39.04
CA VAL A 132 -59.95 -14.20 -39.30
C VAL A 132 -61.26 -13.42 -39.31
N LYS A 133 -61.27 -12.24 -38.67
CA LYS A 133 -62.33 -11.25 -38.81
C LYS A 133 -61.68 -9.92 -39.17
N GLU A 134 -62.12 -9.32 -40.27
CA GLU A 134 -61.64 -8.02 -40.76
C GLU A 134 -62.61 -6.91 -40.33
N GLU A 135 -62.05 -5.77 -39.96
CA GLU A 135 -62.68 -4.47 -39.66
C GLU A 135 -61.49 -3.50 -39.42
N SER A 136 -61.30 -2.30 -40.00
CA SER A 136 -61.70 -1.61 -41.23
C SER A 136 -61.49 -0.10 -40.96
N ASP A 137 -60.55 0.58 -41.65
CA ASP A 137 -60.31 2.03 -41.49
C ASP A 137 -61.29 2.90 -42.32
N PRO A 138 -61.63 4.12 -41.85
CA PRO A 138 -61.77 5.26 -42.78
C PRO A 138 -61.40 6.67 -42.22
N GLU A 139 -60.78 7.51 -43.10
CA GLU A 139 -61.00 8.98 -43.32
C GLU A 139 -60.63 10.00 -42.17
N LEU A 140 -59.77 11.05 -42.34
CA LEU A 140 -59.76 12.30 -43.17
C LEU A 140 -60.52 13.51 -42.51
N ASP A 141 -60.07 14.79 -42.49
CA ASP A 141 -58.87 15.47 -43.06
C ASP A 141 -58.33 16.69 -42.17
N PRO A 142 -58.00 17.97 -42.57
CA PRO A 142 -56.81 18.66 -41.99
C PRO A 142 -56.90 20.17 -41.53
N GLU A 143 -55.74 20.70 -41.06
CA GLU A 143 -55.28 22.12 -40.99
C GLU A 143 -55.88 23.15 -39.98
N PRO A 144 -55.19 24.29 -39.62
CA PRO A 144 -53.98 24.92 -40.23
C PRO A 144 -52.76 25.20 -39.30
N GLN A 145 -51.69 25.80 -39.86
CA GLN A 145 -50.45 26.28 -39.17
C GLN A 145 -50.55 27.76 -38.68
N PRO A 146 -49.54 28.36 -37.97
CA PRO A 146 -48.17 28.72 -38.46
C PRO A 146 -47.04 28.45 -37.42
N ALA A 147 -45.75 28.76 -37.61
CA ALA A 147 -44.81 28.80 -38.75
C ALA A 147 -43.39 29.08 -38.19
N GLU A 148 -42.30 28.70 -38.88
CA GLU A 148 -41.01 29.43 -38.81
C GLU A 148 -40.06 29.06 -39.98
N ASP A 149 -39.57 30.09 -40.67
CA ASP A 149 -38.60 30.09 -41.78
C ASP A 149 -37.15 30.23 -41.22
N GLU A 150 -36.02 30.07 -41.91
CA GLU A 150 -35.68 29.53 -43.25
C GLU A 150 -34.19 29.11 -43.27
N TYR A 151 -33.76 28.49 -44.38
CA TYR A 151 -32.38 28.32 -44.90
C TYR A 151 -31.14 28.39 -43.99
N ALA A 152 -30.45 27.25 -43.93
CA ALA A 152 -28.98 27.22 -44.00
C ALA A 152 -28.51 27.26 -45.47
N TRP A 153 -27.33 27.85 -45.74
CA TRP A 153 -26.62 27.66 -47.01
C TRP A 153 -25.24 27.04 -46.82
N THR A 154 -25.07 25.93 -47.53
CA THR A 154 -23.88 25.41 -48.21
C THR A 154 -22.72 26.39 -48.50
N GLN A 155 -21.48 26.01 -48.80
CA GLN A 155 -20.62 24.82 -48.65
C GLN A 155 -19.35 25.09 -49.52
N ALA A 156 -18.19 24.59 -49.09
CA ALA A 156 -17.03 24.18 -49.94
C ALA A 156 -16.05 25.20 -50.58
N SER A 157 -14.75 24.85 -50.42
CA SER A 157 -13.62 25.01 -51.39
C SER A 157 -12.96 26.41 -51.54
N VAL A 158 -11.66 26.59 -51.86
CA VAL A 158 -10.44 25.72 -51.96
C VAL A 158 -9.15 26.60 -52.05
N THR A 159 -7.94 26.00 -51.99
CA THR A 159 -6.58 26.52 -52.34
C THR A 159 -5.84 27.57 -51.48
N ASP A 160 -4.63 27.17 -51.03
CA ASP A 160 -3.28 27.73 -51.26
C ASP A 160 -2.95 29.24 -51.31
N GLY A 161 -1.76 29.58 -50.79
CA GLY A 161 -1.05 30.87 -50.91
C GLY A 161 -0.53 31.39 -49.56
N SER A 162 0.66 31.00 -49.06
CA SER A 162 2.03 31.41 -49.47
C SER A 162 2.50 32.77 -48.90
N ASP A 163 3.49 32.70 -48.00
CA ASP A 163 4.57 33.66 -47.68
C ASP A 163 4.30 35.18 -47.58
N LEU A 164 4.69 35.78 -46.43
CA LEU A 164 5.45 37.04 -46.38
C LEU A 164 5.98 37.38 -44.96
N GLU A 165 7.29 37.21 -44.77
CA GLU A 165 8.14 37.96 -43.83
C GLU A 165 9.03 38.92 -44.69
N PRO A 166 9.85 39.88 -44.18
CA PRO A 166 10.42 39.96 -42.82
C PRO A 166 10.49 41.40 -42.22
N ALA A 167 11.36 41.53 -41.20
CA ALA A 167 12.01 42.76 -40.67
C ALA A 167 11.22 43.61 -39.64
N GLY A 168 11.88 44.22 -38.65
CA GLY A 168 13.34 44.26 -38.38
C GLY A 168 13.69 44.65 -36.93
N ALA A 169 14.98 44.67 -36.60
CA ALA A 169 15.47 44.79 -35.22
C ALA A 169 16.29 46.07 -34.96
N SER A 170 16.18 46.60 -33.75
CA SER A 170 17.19 47.50 -33.14
C SER A 170 17.04 47.52 -31.62
N ALA A 171 18.14 47.36 -30.88
CA ALA A 171 18.19 47.53 -29.43
C ALA A 171 18.60 48.97 -29.05
N TYR A 172 18.31 49.43 -27.82
CA TYR A 172 19.12 50.41 -27.08
C TYR A 172 18.74 50.48 -25.59
N SER A 173 19.71 50.89 -24.75
CA SER A 173 19.60 51.10 -23.29
C SER A 173 20.57 52.23 -22.88
N PRO A 174 20.57 52.68 -21.61
CA PRO A 174 19.60 53.53 -20.89
C PRO A 174 20.07 55.02 -20.86
N PRO A 175 19.44 55.96 -20.10
CA PRO A 175 20.01 56.26 -18.76
C PRO A 175 19.07 56.84 -17.66
N SER A 176 19.49 56.65 -16.40
CA SER A 176 19.32 57.46 -15.15
C SER A 176 18.12 58.42 -14.89
N SER A 177 17.26 58.01 -13.94
CA SER A 177 16.81 58.74 -12.70
C SER A 177 16.22 60.16 -12.70
N GLN A 178 15.04 60.34 -12.05
CA GLN A 178 14.92 60.97 -10.71
C GLN A 178 13.50 60.89 -10.06
N ALA A 179 13.48 60.96 -8.71
CA ALA A 179 12.42 61.45 -7.81
C ALA A 179 11.00 60.78 -7.71
N ALA A 180 10.89 59.88 -6.72
CA ALA A 180 9.88 59.84 -5.62
C ALA A 180 8.36 60.11 -5.84
N ALA A 181 7.51 59.13 -5.46
CA ALA A 181 6.65 59.18 -4.26
C ALA A 181 5.80 57.89 -4.09
N GLY A 182 5.39 57.57 -2.84
CA GLY A 182 4.30 56.62 -2.56
C GLY A 182 4.70 55.17 -2.23
N GLY A 183 5.00 54.88 -0.97
CA GLY A 183 5.11 53.51 -0.45
C GLY A 183 4.38 53.38 0.89
N VAL A 184 3.67 52.26 1.09
CA VAL A 184 3.01 51.89 2.36
C VAL A 184 3.37 50.44 2.67
N ILE A 185 3.69 50.17 3.93
CA ILE A 185 4.24 48.90 4.43
C ILE A 185 3.19 48.20 5.31
N TYR A 186 3.06 46.88 5.19
CA TYR A 186 2.26 46.07 6.13
C TYR A 186 3.03 45.82 7.43
N THR A 187 2.34 45.94 8.56
CA THR A 187 2.95 46.03 9.90
C THR A 187 2.96 44.73 10.69
N GLU A 188 4.06 44.49 11.43
CA GLU A 188 4.09 43.54 12.56
C GLU A 188 3.29 44.08 13.77
N PRO A 189 2.81 43.22 14.69
CA PRO A 189 2.28 43.62 15.99
C PRO A 189 3.33 43.55 17.10
N SER A 190 3.62 44.68 17.76
CA SER A 190 4.60 44.80 18.85
C SER A 190 3.99 44.97 20.25
N ILE A 191 4.82 44.76 21.28
CA ILE A 191 4.48 44.75 22.73
C ILE A 191 4.12 46.16 23.25
N LEU A 192 3.34 46.24 24.35
CA LEU A 192 3.02 47.46 25.09
C LEU A 192 3.83 47.64 26.40
N HIS A 193 4.14 48.89 26.75
CA HIS A 193 5.04 49.30 27.84
C HIS A 193 4.41 49.41 29.24
N ARG A 194 5.24 49.30 30.31
CA ARG A 194 5.47 50.26 31.45
C ARG A 194 6.25 49.57 32.62
N GLN A 195 7.06 50.21 33.48
CA GLN A 195 7.70 51.55 33.54
C GLN A 195 8.79 51.62 34.67
N VAL A 196 9.71 52.61 34.60
CA VAL A 196 10.45 53.30 35.72
C VAL A 196 11.56 52.56 36.55
N ALA A 197 12.76 53.20 36.57
CA ALA A 197 13.85 53.24 37.59
C ALA A 197 14.52 51.94 38.14
N GLY A 198 15.78 51.97 38.63
CA GLY A 198 16.82 53.02 38.58
C GLY A 198 17.97 52.85 39.61
N GLY A 199 19.22 53.12 39.19
CA GLY A 199 20.45 53.13 40.03
C GLY A 199 20.96 51.75 40.51
N GLU A 200 22.09 51.61 41.21
CA GLU A 200 23.44 52.21 41.03
C GLU A 200 24.48 51.46 41.92
N ILE A 201 25.79 51.52 41.59
CA ILE A 201 26.96 51.32 42.50
C ILE A 201 27.28 49.90 43.10
N LYS A 202 28.30 49.25 42.48
CA LYS A 202 29.58 48.66 43.03
C LYS A 202 29.70 47.84 44.35
N GLU A 203 30.71 46.93 44.31
CA GLU A 203 31.65 46.51 45.40
C GLU A 203 31.06 45.58 46.54
N GLU A 204 31.82 44.75 47.29
CA GLU A 204 33.27 44.45 47.33
C GLU A 204 33.64 42.94 47.60
N LYS A 205 34.67 42.63 48.44
CA LYS A 205 35.42 41.34 48.46
C LYS A 205 35.23 40.40 49.69
N SER A 206 35.13 39.09 49.43
CA SER A 206 35.74 37.95 50.17
C SER A 206 35.35 37.71 51.68
N PRO A 207 36.01 36.84 52.52
CA PRO A 207 35.28 35.77 53.27
C PRO A 207 35.52 35.72 54.82
N PRO A 208 34.78 34.88 55.57
CA PRO A 208 35.28 33.58 56.13
C PRO A 208 34.20 32.45 56.08
N ARG A 209 34.37 31.14 56.39
CA ARG A 209 35.35 30.26 57.09
C ARG A 209 35.02 29.90 58.57
N GLU A 210 34.78 28.58 58.81
CA GLU A 210 34.85 27.81 60.10
C GLU A 210 33.87 28.20 61.25
N GLU A 211 33.47 27.35 62.21
CA GLU A 211 33.40 25.86 62.37
C GLU A 211 32.54 25.52 63.63
N ALA A 212 31.92 24.33 63.74
CA ALA A 212 31.39 23.78 65.01
C ALA A 212 31.09 22.25 64.97
N ASP A 213 31.80 21.46 65.78
CA ASP A 213 31.50 20.05 66.19
C ASP A 213 31.19 20.07 67.72
N PRO A 214 30.63 19.02 68.38
CA PRO A 214 31.50 17.91 68.83
C PRO A 214 30.84 16.50 69.02
N ARG A 215 31.65 15.45 68.80
CA ARG A 215 31.62 14.06 69.40
C ARG A 215 30.71 12.98 68.76
N VAL A 216 31.08 11.69 68.70
CA VAL A 216 32.36 10.94 68.52
C VAL A 216 31.99 9.45 68.29
N GLY A 217 32.66 8.68 67.40
CA GLY A 217 32.17 7.33 67.00
C GLY A 217 33.22 6.26 66.62
N GLY A 218 34.10 6.51 65.63
CA GLY A 218 35.36 5.77 65.41
C GLY A 218 35.39 4.54 64.45
N ARG A 219 36.44 4.53 63.60
CA ARG A 219 37.09 3.41 62.84
C ARG A 219 36.28 2.72 61.71
N GLY A 220 36.81 2.51 60.49
CA GLY A 220 38.04 3.03 59.84
C GLY A 220 38.61 2.13 58.72
N ALA A 221 39.32 2.75 57.74
CA ALA A 221 40.27 2.18 56.75
C ALA A 221 39.76 1.21 55.65
N ASP A 222 40.35 1.11 54.43
CA ASP A 222 41.09 2.09 53.58
C ASP A 222 41.25 1.56 52.12
N VAL A 223 41.92 2.30 51.20
CA VAL A 223 41.93 2.07 49.72
C VAL A 223 43.33 2.14 49.04
N ALA A 224 43.55 1.29 48.00
CA ALA A 224 44.63 1.31 46.96
C ALA A 224 46.08 0.94 47.43
N TYR A 225 47.09 0.58 46.59
CA TYR A 225 47.49 1.01 45.22
C TYR A 225 48.47 0.04 44.46
N LEU A 226 48.48 0.15 43.10
CA LEU A 226 49.62 0.05 42.12
C LEU A 226 50.41 -1.25 41.74
N TYR A 227 50.88 -1.22 40.46
CA TYR A 227 51.70 -2.08 39.56
C TYR A 227 53.06 -2.63 40.10
N PRO A 228 53.83 -3.55 39.40
CA PRO A 228 53.88 -3.85 37.94
C PRO A 228 53.99 -5.35 37.51
N ALA A 229 54.41 -5.60 36.25
CA ALA A 229 54.58 -6.89 35.53
C ALA A 229 56.06 -7.41 35.58
N PRO A 230 56.54 -8.48 34.87
CA PRO A 230 55.91 -9.36 33.85
C PRO A 230 56.28 -10.89 33.91
N GLU A 231 55.94 -11.62 32.83
CA GLU A 231 56.64 -12.79 32.23
C GLU A 231 56.44 -14.26 32.68
N ASN A 232 56.60 -15.13 31.66
CA ASN A 232 56.92 -16.57 31.62
C ASN A 232 55.92 -17.71 31.96
N SER A 233 55.91 -18.68 31.03
CA SER A 233 55.30 -20.02 31.00
C SER A 233 56.35 -21.12 31.24
N PRO A 234 56.07 -22.44 31.12
CA PRO A 234 54.85 -23.24 31.40
C PRO A 234 55.10 -24.30 32.50
N GLY A 235 54.14 -25.18 32.84
CA GLY A 235 54.36 -26.27 33.81
C GLY A 235 53.28 -27.36 33.84
N GLU A 236 53.68 -28.61 34.13
CA GLU A 236 52.89 -29.83 33.91
C GLU A 236 52.06 -30.35 35.11
N ILE A 237 51.03 -31.15 34.78
CA ILE A 237 50.19 -32.02 35.64
C ILE A 237 51.06 -33.21 36.12
N PRO A 238 51.05 -33.69 37.41
CA PRO A 238 49.95 -34.48 38.03
C PRO A 238 49.79 -34.33 39.58
N GLY A 239 48.84 -34.96 40.29
CA GLY A 239 47.72 -35.87 39.95
C GLY A 239 47.27 -36.72 41.18
N ARG A 240 46.51 -37.83 40.95
CA ARG A 240 45.89 -38.79 41.94
C ARG A 240 44.64 -38.27 42.68
N SER A 241 43.61 -39.07 43.03
CA SER A 241 43.10 -40.44 42.67
C SER A 241 41.64 -40.53 43.24
N ARG A 242 40.80 -41.59 43.18
CA ARG A 242 40.82 -43.01 42.75
C ARG A 242 39.38 -43.38 42.26
N MET A 243 39.16 -44.14 41.18
CA MET A 243 38.90 -45.60 41.04
C MET A 243 37.97 -46.25 42.11
N VAL A 244 37.11 -47.24 41.81
CA VAL A 244 37.41 -48.68 41.53
C VAL A 244 36.28 -49.28 40.64
N GLU A 245 36.41 -50.27 39.74
CA GLU A 245 37.44 -50.72 38.76
C GLU A 245 36.78 -51.83 37.84
N GLU A 246 36.57 -51.58 36.52
CA GLU A 246 36.74 -52.55 35.39
C GLU A 246 35.79 -53.80 35.17
N PRO A 247 35.97 -54.71 34.15
CA PRO A 247 36.97 -54.82 33.04
C PRO A 247 36.47 -55.14 31.59
N LEU A 248 37.31 -54.80 30.57
CA LEU A 248 37.75 -55.56 29.36
C LEU A 248 36.72 -56.27 28.41
N LEU A 249 36.83 -56.32 27.07
CA LEU A 249 37.86 -56.10 26.00
C LEU A 249 37.09 -55.76 24.66
N GLN A 250 37.63 -55.55 23.44
CA GLN A 250 38.98 -55.64 22.85
C GLN A 250 39.29 -54.47 21.87
N GLN A 251 39.59 -54.74 20.58
CA GLN A 251 40.19 -53.82 19.59
C GLN A 251 39.87 -54.28 18.14
N GLU A 252 39.80 -53.34 17.19
CA GLU A 252 40.69 -53.31 16.00
C GLU A 252 40.68 -51.90 15.36
N THR A 253 41.53 -51.64 14.35
CA THR A 253 42.07 -50.28 14.09
C THR A 253 42.19 -49.85 12.61
N GLN A 254 42.17 -48.52 12.41
CA GLN A 254 42.67 -47.77 11.23
C GLN A 254 41.96 -47.93 9.87
N GLY A 255 42.07 -46.91 8.99
CA GLY A 255 41.45 -46.91 7.66
C GLY A 255 41.36 -45.55 6.94
N ARG A 256 42.48 -44.82 6.79
CA ARG A 256 42.54 -43.48 6.15
C ARG A 256 42.70 -43.59 4.63
N GLN A 257 41.93 -42.84 3.83
CA GLN A 257 42.37 -42.32 2.52
C GLN A 257 41.51 -41.17 1.97
N ASP A 258 42.08 -40.41 1.04
CA ASP A 258 41.63 -39.08 0.59
C ASP A 258 41.16 -39.05 -0.89
N ALA A 259 40.40 -37.99 -1.25
CA ALA A 259 40.18 -37.44 -2.61
C ALA A 259 39.48 -38.33 -3.69
N SER A 260 38.59 -37.82 -4.57
CA SER A 260 38.97 -36.82 -5.59
C SER A 260 37.83 -36.36 -6.55
N TRP A 261 37.82 -35.05 -6.85
CA TRP A 261 37.62 -34.40 -8.17
C TRP A 261 36.49 -34.76 -9.17
N ARG A 262 35.48 -33.86 -9.21
CA ARG A 262 34.98 -33.06 -10.38
C ARG A 262 34.20 -33.65 -11.60
N THR A 263 33.10 -32.95 -11.89
CA THR A 263 32.53 -32.52 -13.22
C THR A 263 31.92 -33.52 -14.23
N GLY A 264 30.73 -33.19 -14.77
CA GLY A 264 30.17 -33.86 -15.97
C GLY A 264 28.78 -33.40 -16.51
N VAL A 265 28.77 -32.53 -17.53
CA VAL A 265 27.85 -32.49 -18.71
C VAL A 265 26.30 -32.31 -18.56
N LYS A 266 25.87 -31.04 -18.78
CA LYS A 266 24.82 -30.52 -19.72
C LYS A 266 23.44 -31.22 -19.93
N ARG A 267 22.38 -30.41 -19.69
CA ARG A 267 21.11 -30.20 -20.46
C ARG A 267 20.78 -31.13 -21.66
N ARG A 268 19.57 -31.72 -21.67
CA ARG A 268 18.40 -31.22 -22.48
C ARG A 268 17.08 -31.91 -22.12
N ALA A 269 15.97 -31.34 -22.59
CA ALA A 269 14.59 -31.65 -22.19
C ALA A 269 13.97 -32.86 -22.90
N PHE A 270 12.86 -33.38 -22.34
CA PHE A 270 11.84 -34.12 -23.09
C PHE A 270 10.42 -33.73 -22.61
N SER A 271 9.43 -34.01 -23.47
CA SER A 271 8.04 -33.53 -23.39
C SER A 271 7.15 -34.30 -22.41
N ARG A 272 6.04 -33.67 -21.98
CA ARG A 272 4.86 -34.39 -21.44
C ARG A 272 4.34 -35.40 -22.47
N PRO A 273 3.78 -36.53 -22.01
CA PRO A 273 2.37 -36.80 -22.34
C PRO A 273 1.51 -37.05 -21.07
N ARG A 274 0.20 -37.26 -21.28
CA ARG A 274 -0.82 -37.37 -20.22
C ARG A 274 -0.99 -38.81 -19.71
N SER A 275 -0.81 -39.02 -18.41
CA SER A 275 -1.73 -39.82 -17.57
C SER A 275 -1.38 -39.68 -16.08
N LEU A 276 -2.40 -39.51 -15.22
CA LEU A 276 -2.26 -39.59 -13.77
C LEU A 276 -2.60 -41.01 -13.30
N LEU A 277 -1.65 -41.94 -13.46
CA LEU A 277 -1.71 -43.23 -12.77
C LEU A 277 -1.69 -43.00 -11.25
N SER A 278 -2.62 -43.64 -10.56
CA SER A 278 -2.77 -43.59 -9.11
C SER A 278 -1.50 -44.07 -8.41
N MET A 279 -1.21 -43.49 -7.24
CA MET A 279 -0.09 -43.93 -6.40
C MET A 279 -0.22 -45.42 -6.02
N ARG A 280 -1.45 -45.93 -5.97
CA ARG A 280 -1.80 -47.34 -5.75
C ARG A 280 -1.35 -48.25 -6.91
N GLU A 281 -1.42 -47.76 -8.15
CA GLU A 281 -0.99 -48.48 -9.35
C GLU A 281 0.54 -48.50 -9.50
N LYS A 282 1.22 -47.39 -9.13
CA LYS A 282 2.69 -47.34 -9.05
C LYS A 282 3.22 -48.36 -8.03
N LEU A 283 2.56 -48.49 -6.88
CA LEU A 283 2.88 -49.53 -5.89
C LEU A 283 2.61 -50.95 -6.41
N ALA A 284 1.54 -51.17 -7.18
CA ALA A 284 1.29 -52.47 -7.83
C ALA A 284 2.35 -52.82 -8.89
N GLN A 285 2.79 -51.87 -9.70
CA GLN A 285 3.87 -52.07 -10.68
C GLN A 285 5.23 -52.36 -10.02
N LEU A 286 5.52 -51.73 -8.87
CA LEU A 286 6.69 -52.08 -8.05
C LEU A 286 6.59 -53.49 -7.48
N ARG A 287 5.40 -53.92 -7.04
CA ARG A 287 5.16 -55.27 -6.49
C ARG A 287 5.39 -56.38 -7.50
N ASN A 288 5.10 -56.15 -8.79
CA ASN A 288 5.32 -57.13 -9.86
C ASN A 288 6.78 -57.22 -10.34
N LYS A 289 7.70 -56.40 -9.83
CA LYS A 289 9.13 -56.39 -10.20
C LYS A 289 10.06 -56.75 -9.03
N ARG A 290 9.97 -57.99 -8.52
CA ARG A 290 11.06 -58.63 -7.75
C ARG A 290 11.01 -60.17 -7.82
N LYS A 291 12.17 -60.78 -8.04
CA LYS A 291 12.48 -62.19 -7.74
C LYS A 291 13.58 -62.20 -6.67
N ARG A 292 13.56 -63.22 -5.80
CA ARG A 292 14.48 -63.51 -4.66
C ARG A 292 14.17 -62.74 -3.34
N PRO A 293 14.56 -63.28 -2.16
CA PRO A 293 13.96 -62.98 -0.85
C PRO A 293 14.90 -62.19 0.10
N TRP A 294 14.63 -62.25 1.42
CA TRP A 294 15.16 -61.45 2.55
C TRP A 294 14.55 -60.03 2.62
N ASP A 295 14.13 -59.47 3.77
CA ASP A 295 14.29 -59.85 5.20
C ASP A 295 12.96 -59.88 5.97
N ASP A 296 12.77 -60.82 6.91
CA ASP A 296 11.59 -60.87 7.79
C ASP A 296 11.43 -59.61 8.67
N LYS A 297 12.55 -59.01 9.09
CA LYS A 297 12.57 -57.74 9.85
C LYS A 297 11.92 -56.58 9.11
N PHE A 298 11.91 -56.59 7.77
CA PHE A 298 11.23 -55.55 7.00
C PHE A 298 9.71 -55.74 7.02
N ASP A 299 9.23 -56.98 6.88
CA ASP A 299 7.79 -57.26 7.00
C ASP A 299 7.27 -57.10 8.44
N GLU A 300 8.13 -57.25 9.44
CA GLU A 300 7.86 -56.90 10.84
C GLU A 300 7.73 -55.39 11.05
N LEU A 301 8.70 -54.59 10.59
CA LEU A 301 8.62 -53.13 10.60
C LEU A 301 7.40 -52.59 9.83
N VAL A 302 7.05 -53.20 8.69
CA VAL A 302 5.86 -52.87 7.91
C VAL A 302 4.56 -53.31 8.60
N ARG A 303 4.62 -54.30 9.51
CA ARG A 303 3.49 -54.70 10.37
C ARG A 303 3.26 -53.66 11.47
N ASP A 304 4.33 -53.23 12.14
CA ASP A 304 4.29 -52.21 13.20
C ASP A 304 3.86 -50.84 12.69
N ILE A 305 4.36 -50.41 11.53
CA ILE A 305 3.89 -49.17 10.88
C ILE A 305 2.38 -49.24 10.58
N ARG A 306 1.84 -50.43 10.26
CA ARG A 306 0.40 -50.61 9.99
C ARG A 306 -0.46 -50.69 11.26
N THR A 307 0.01 -51.27 12.36
CA THR A 307 -0.70 -51.19 13.65
C THR A 307 -0.70 -49.77 14.17
N HIS A 308 0.45 -49.09 14.18
CA HIS A 308 0.54 -47.70 14.64
C HIS A 308 -0.33 -46.74 13.82
N PHE A 309 -0.41 -46.90 12.49
CA PHE A 309 -1.34 -46.13 11.66
C PHE A 309 -2.81 -46.39 12.00
N ARG A 310 -3.20 -47.65 12.26
CA ARG A 310 -4.58 -48.01 12.65
C ARG A 310 -4.96 -47.50 14.03
N GLU A 311 -4.01 -47.44 14.96
CA GLU A 311 -4.20 -46.85 16.29
C GLU A 311 -4.40 -45.35 16.20
N ARG A 312 -3.59 -44.66 15.37
CA ARG A 312 -3.79 -43.24 15.06
C ARG A 312 -5.10 -42.97 14.33
N GLU A 313 -5.51 -43.84 13.42
CA GLU A 313 -6.80 -43.73 12.71
C GLU A 313 -7.99 -43.90 13.66
N LYS A 314 -7.92 -44.85 14.60
CA LYS A 314 -8.90 -45.00 15.69
C LYS A 314 -8.94 -43.79 16.62
N LEU A 315 -7.79 -43.27 17.04
CA LEU A 315 -7.73 -42.05 17.86
C LEU A 315 -8.33 -40.85 17.14
N PHE A 316 -8.06 -40.70 15.84
CA PHE A 316 -8.62 -39.63 15.02
C PHE A 316 -10.14 -39.78 14.84
N GLN A 317 -10.65 -41.01 14.66
CA GLN A 317 -12.09 -41.29 14.63
C GLN A 317 -12.77 -41.03 15.98
N GLY A 318 -12.11 -41.35 17.11
CA GLY A 318 -12.58 -41.01 18.45
C GLY A 318 -12.72 -39.49 18.64
N LEU A 319 -11.64 -38.75 18.39
CA LEU A 319 -11.64 -37.28 18.45
C LEU A 319 -12.66 -36.63 17.49
N TRP A 320 -12.88 -37.23 16.32
CA TRP A 320 -13.87 -36.75 15.35
C TRP A 320 -15.32 -36.97 15.82
N GLU A 321 -15.63 -38.12 16.41
CA GLU A 321 -16.95 -38.36 17.00
C GLU A 321 -17.15 -37.56 18.31
N GLU A 322 -16.09 -37.29 19.08
CA GLU A 322 -16.13 -36.33 20.21
C GLU A 322 -16.41 -34.90 19.73
N GLU A 323 -15.72 -34.40 18.70
CA GLU A 323 -15.98 -33.07 18.13
C GLU A 323 -17.40 -32.98 17.56
N LYS A 324 -17.87 -34.03 16.91
CA LYS A 324 -19.24 -34.13 16.36
C LYS A 324 -20.30 -34.20 17.46
N ALA A 325 -20.04 -34.92 18.56
CA ALA A 325 -20.91 -34.93 19.73
C ALA A 325 -20.93 -33.57 20.46
N GLN A 326 -19.79 -32.87 20.52
CA GLN A 326 -19.74 -31.52 21.08
C GLN A 326 -20.51 -30.53 20.19
N ARG A 327 -20.32 -30.55 18.86
CA ARG A 327 -21.12 -29.72 17.93
C ARG A 327 -22.62 -30.00 18.03
N GLU A 328 -23.03 -31.23 18.31
CA GLU A 328 -24.45 -31.56 18.54
C GLU A 328 -24.95 -31.06 19.90
N LYS A 329 -24.14 -31.11 20.97
CA LYS A 329 -24.45 -30.42 22.24
C LYS A 329 -24.56 -28.91 22.06
N ASP A 330 -23.63 -28.29 21.33
CA ASP A 330 -23.64 -26.85 21.04
C ASP A 330 -24.90 -26.48 20.23
N ARG A 331 -25.31 -27.33 19.27
CA ARG A 331 -26.56 -27.18 18.53
C ARG A 331 -27.79 -27.31 19.42
N GLN A 332 -27.80 -28.24 20.38
CA GLN A 332 -28.91 -28.42 21.32
C GLN A 332 -28.99 -27.27 22.34
N LEU A 333 -27.86 -26.77 22.84
CA LEU A 333 -27.77 -25.55 23.64
C LEU A 333 -28.33 -24.34 22.87
N TRP A 334 -27.90 -24.14 21.62
CA TRP A 334 -28.41 -23.06 20.77
C TRP A 334 -29.91 -23.18 20.48
N VAL A 335 -30.43 -24.40 20.27
CA VAL A 335 -31.89 -24.62 20.11
C VAL A 335 -32.65 -24.32 21.41
N ALA A 336 -32.11 -24.70 22.57
CA ALA A 336 -32.72 -24.39 23.87
C ALA A 336 -32.69 -22.89 24.18
N GLU A 337 -31.59 -22.20 23.89
CA GLU A 337 -31.43 -20.75 24.00
C GLU A 337 -32.41 -20.01 23.08
N MET A 338 -32.54 -20.43 21.81
CA MET A 338 -33.52 -19.88 20.87
C MET A 338 -34.97 -20.16 21.29
N ALA A 339 -35.26 -21.29 21.95
CA ALA A 339 -36.57 -21.57 22.53
C ALA A 339 -36.87 -20.67 23.74
N TRP A 340 -35.88 -20.43 24.61
CA TRP A 340 -35.99 -19.51 25.75
C TRP A 340 -36.18 -18.05 25.29
N ILE A 341 -35.44 -17.60 24.27
CA ILE A 341 -35.62 -16.27 23.65
C ILE A 341 -37.05 -16.12 23.10
N ARG A 342 -37.60 -17.16 22.45
CA ARG A 342 -39.00 -17.15 21.98
C ARG A 342 -40.00 -17.09 23.13
N GLN A 343 -39.77 -17.83 24.23
CA GLN A 343 -40.61 -17.73 25.42
C GLN A 343 -40.58 -16.32 26.01
N MET A 344 -39.39 -15.74 26.21
CA MET A 344 -39.23 -14.37 26.72
C MET A 344 -39.89 -13.33 25.81
N TRP A 345 -39.79 -13.49 24.49
CA TRP A 345 -40.48 -12.62 23.53
C TRP A 345 -42.00 -12.75 23.63
N THR A 346 -42.56 -13.97 23.65
CA THR A 346 -44.02 -14.16 23.84
C THR A 346 -44.51 -13.71 25.21
N LYS A 347 -43.69 -13.79 26.26
CA LYS A 347 -44.02 -13.22 27.58
C LYS A 347 -44.06 -11.70 27.52
N SER A 348 -43.08 -11.06 26.88
CA SER A 348 -43.07 -9.61 26.67
C SER A 348 -44.21 -9.09 25.80
N GLN A 349 -44.72 -9.87 24.84
CA GLN A 349 -45.95 -9.51 24.12
C GLN A 349 -47.19 -9.64 25.01
N LYS A 350 -47.33 -10.72 25.79
CA LYS A 350 -48.43 -10.86 26.75
C LYS A 350 -48.42 -9.80 27.86
N GLU A 351 -47.25 -9.32 28.25
CA GLU A 351 -47.08 -8.21 29.20
C GLU A 351 -47.39 -6.83 28.58
N LYS A 352 -47.45 -6.73 27.24
CA LYS A 352 -48.04 -5.58 26.53
C LYS A 352 -49.54 -5.71 26.39
N GLU A 353 -50.03 -6.87 25.93
CA GLU A 353 -51.46 -7.16 25.74
C GLU A 353 -52.23 -6.96 27.07
N ALA A 354 -51.71 -7.49 28.18
CA ALA A 354 -52.26 -7.28 29.53
C ALA A 354 -52.10 -5.83 30.05
N GLY A 355 -51.35 -4.97 29.36
CA GLY A 355 -51.24 -3.55 29.63
C GLY A 355 -52.30 -2.69 28.91
N GLU A 356 -53.05 -3.27 27.97
CA GLU A 356 -54.07 -2.57 27.18
C GLU A 356 -55.52 -2.90 27.61
N GLU A 357 -55.76 -3.96 28.39
CA GLU A 357 -57.12 -4.39 28.78
C GLU A 357 -57.80 -3.53 29.88
N ASP A 358 -57.08 -2.69 30.64
CA ASP A 358 -57.67 -1.92 31.75
C ASP A 358 -58.36 -0.60 31.31
N LYS A 359 -59.21 -0.66 30.27
CA LYS A 359 -60.12 0.43 29.86
C LYS A 359 -61.46 -0.04 29.28
N GLY A 360 -62.48 -0.04 30.13
CA GLY A 360 -63.83 0.43 29.76
C GLY A 360 -64.69 -0.47 28.86
N THR A 361 -65.58 -1.24 29.47
CA THR A 361 -66.63 -2.03 28.80
C THR A 361 -67.64 -1.18 28.01
N ASN A 362 -67.94 -1.57 26.77
CA ASN A 362 -69.31 -1.69 26.20
C ASN A 362 -69.25 -2.25 24.74
N GLY A 363 -70.23 -3.05 24.34
CA GLY A 363 -70.38 -3.59 22.98
C GLY A 363 -71.86 -3.75 22.59
N PRO A 364 -72.25 -4.58 21.60
CA PRO A 364 -71.44 -5.34 20.63
C PRO A 364 -71.82 -5.04 19.14
N GLY A 365 -71.02 -5.50 18.16
CA GLY A 365 -71.31 -5.31 16.73
C GLY A 365 -70.65 -6.34 15.79
N HIS A 366 -71.32 -6.69 14.69
CA HIS A 366 -70.93 -7.77 13.77
C HIS A 366 -69.86 -7.37 12.72
N VAL A 367 -68.84 -8.22 12.57
CA VAL A 367 -68.41 -8.88 11.31
C VAL A 367 -68.61 -8.09 9.99
N LYS A 368 -67.53 -7.58 9.39
CA LYS A 368 -66.91 -8.20 8.17
C LYS A 368 -65.56 -7.56 7.78
N GLU A 369 -64.86 -8.22 6.85
CA GLU A 369 -63.52 -7.86 6.36
C GLU A 369 -63.52 -6.88 5.17
N GLU A 370 -62.33 -6.30 4.98
CA GLU A 370 -61.74 -5.82 3.72
C GLU A 370 -62.16 -4.51 3.01
N ASN A 371 -61.11 -3.80 2.57
CA ASN A 371 -61.00 -2.99 1.36
C ASN A 371 -61.91 -1.75 1.17
N ARG A 372 -61.42 -0.59 1.65
CA ARG A 372 -61.36 0.66 0.84
C ARG A 372 -60.43 1.72 1.43
N ASN A 373 -59.15 1.68 1.05
CA ASN A 373 -58.26 2.84 1.16
C ASN A 373 -58.43 3.74 -0.08
N ARG A 374 -59.28 4.77 0.04
CA ARG A 374 -59.19 6.02 -0.75
C ARG A 374 -60.00 7.13 -0.08
N ASP A 375 -59.51 8.35 -0.27
CA ASP A 375 -60.22 9.61 -0.06
C ASP A 375 -60.67 9.93 1.38
N ILE A 376 -59.72 10.34 2.23
CA ILE A 376 -59.77 11.56 3.05
C ILE A 376 -58.33 12.05 3.23
N CYS A 377 -57.99 13.19 2.63
CA CYS A 377 -56.73 13.93 2.85
C CYS A 377 -57.00 15.45 2.75
N LYS A 378 -57.80 15.96 3.68
CA LYS A 378 -57.84 17.36 4.08
C LYS A 378 -58.04 17.43 5.60
N ASP A 379 -57.62 18.56 6.16
CA ASP A 379 -57.96 19.04 7.51
C ASP A 379 -57.39 18.25 8.71
N SER A 380 -56.06 18.17 8.80
CA SER A 380 -55.33 18.25 10.09
C SER A 380 -53.85 18.59 9.91
N GLU A 381 -53.49 19.87 10.09
CA GLU A 381 -52.10 20.27 10.36
C GLU A 381 -51.76 20.08 11.86
N GLU A 382 -50.50 20.29 12.24
CA GLU A 382 -49.97 20.21 13.62
C GLU A 382 -50.02 18.84 14.32
N GLY A 383 -49.45 17.81 13.67
CA GLY A 383 -49.11 16.53 14.32
C GLY A 383 -47.85 15.88 13.74
N SER A 384 -46.66 16.24 14.24
CA SER A 384 -45.39 15.76 13.64
C SER A 384 -45.22 14.24 13.79
N CYS A 385 -45.29 13.48 12.69
CA CYS A 385 -44.99 12.04 12.67
C CYS A 385 -43.53 11.77 13.10
N LYS A 386 -43.32 11.23 14.30
CA LYS A 386 -42.00 10.88 14.85
C LYS A 386 -41.65 9.39 14.73
N GLU A 387 -42.24 8.70 13.75
CA GLU A 387 -42.00 7.27 13.51
C GLU A 387 -41.27 7.05 12.17
N GLY A 388 -39.97 7.35 12.21
CA GLY A 388 -39.02 7.14 11.10
C GLY A 388 -37.59 6.88 11.60
N ARG A 389 -37.44 6.41 12.85
CA ARG A 389 -36.13 6.15 13.47
C ARG A 389 -35.58 4.80 13.03
N ALA A 390 -34.44 4.81 12.35
CA ALA A 390 -33.63 3.61 12.16
C ALA A 390 -33.25 3.03 13.53
N GLN A 391 -33.71 1.82 13.84
CA GLN A 391 -33.44 1.18 15.12
C GLN A 391 -32.00 0.67 15.17
N GLU A 392 -31.25 1.00 16.23
CA GLU A 392 -29.95 0.40 16.53
C GLU A 392 -30.06 -1.14 16.43
N PRO A 393 -29.30 -1.82 15.55
CA PRO A 393 -29.43 -3.27 15.38
C PRO A 393 -29.15 -4.00 16.70
N LEU A 394 -30.08 -4.88 17.11
CA LEU A 394 -30.18 -5.42 18.46
C LEU A 394 -28.86 -5.95 19.04
N LEU A 395 -28.04 -6.66 18.23
CA LEU A 395 -26.74 -7.18 18.64
C LEU A 395 -25.74 -6.08 19.05
N LEU A 396 -25.73 -4.95 18.35
CA LEU A 396 -24.90 -3.81 18.72
C LEU A 396 -25.42 -3.19 20.01
N LYS A 397 -26.74 -2.95 20.09
CA LYS A 397 -27.38 -2.40 21.28
C LYS A 397 -27.06 -3.22 22.53
N SER A 398 -27.17 -4.56 22.46
CA SER A 398 -26.80 -5.46 23.55
C SER A 398 -25.32 -5.44 23.92
N TRP A 399 -24.40 -5.29 22.96
CA TRP A 399 -22.96 -5.15 23.25
C TRP A 399 -22.61 -3.79 23.89
N LEU A 400 -23.26 -2.71 23.46
CA LEU A 400 -23.14 -1.40 24.07
C LEU A 400 -23.72 -1.38 25.49
N GLU A 401 -24.85 -2.06 25.71
CA GLU A 401 -25.53 -2.15 27.00
C GLU A 401 -24.83 -3.07 28.00
N SER A 402 -24.23 -4.19 27.57
CA SER A 402 -23.41 -5.05 28.45
C SER A 402 -22.17 -4.33 29.00
N HIS A 403 -21.65 -3.34 28.26
CA HIS A 403 -20.58 -2.46 28.71
C HIS A 403 -21.07 -1.19 29.43
N GLY A 404 -22.39 -1.04 29.64
CA GLY A 404 -23.03 0.11 30.28
C GLY A 404 -22.89 1.43 29.51
N ARG A 405 -22.72 1.35 28.18
CA ARG A 405 -22.37 2.45 27.25
C ARG A 405 -21.16 3.29 27.67
N LYS A 406 -20.28 2.75 28.55
CA LYS A 406 -19.07 3.40 29.09
C LYS A 406 -17.86 2.50 28.91
N LEU A 407 -17.07 2.73 27.87
CA LEU A 407 -15.94 1.89 27.48
C LEU A 407 -14.61 2.41 28.04
N GLY A 408 -13.74 1.45 28.39
CA GLY A 408 -12.39 1.71 28.89
C GLY A 408 -11.33 1.63 27.80
N HIS A 409 -10.07 1.60 28.23
CA HIS A 409 -8.99 1.05 27.41
C HIS A 409 -9.09 -0.48 27.36
N PHE A 410 -8.42 -1.10 26.39
CA PHE A 410 -8.25 -2.55 26.33
C PHE A 410 -6.75 -2.87 26.44
N ILE A 411 -6.30 -3.32 27.62
CA ILE A 411 -4.88 -3.54 27.93
C ILE A 411 -4.72 -4.93 28.53
N ASN A 412 -3.68 -5.66 28.11
CA ASN A 412 -3.37 -6.99 28.62
C ASN A 412 -4.57 -7.97 28.58
N GLY A 413 -5.33 -7.95 27.46
CA GLY A 413 -6.52 -8.79 27.26
C GLY A 413 -7.72 -8.44 28.15
N LYS A 414 -7.74 -7.27 28.80
CA LYS A 414 -8.77 -6.87 29.76
C LYS A 414 -9.23 -5.42 29.54
N TRP A 415 -10.49 -5.15 29.87
CA TRP A 415 -11.01 -3.79 29.94
C TRP A 415 -10.47 -3.06 31.17
N LEU A 416 -9.82 -1.91 30.98
CA LEU A 416 -9.36 -1.03 32.04
C LEU A 416 -10.16 0.28 32.04
N LYS A 417 -10.88 0.54 33.13
CA LYS A 417 -11.65 1.78 33.36
C LYS A 417 -11.10 2.47 34.62
N PRO A 418 -10.08 3.34 34.54
CA PRO A 418 -9.59 4.07 35.70
C PRO A 418 -10.58 5.16 36.10
N ASP A 419 -10.83 5.30 37.41
CA ASP A 419 -11.73 6.32 37.95
C ASP A 419 -11.18 7.74 37.78
N GLY A 420 -12.08 8.74 37.83
CA GLY A 420 -11.72 10.16 37.72
C GLY A 420 -11.11 10.59 36.38
N ARG A 421 -11.14 9.74 35.34
CA ARG A 421 -10.77 10.11 33.97
C ARG A 421 -11.88 10.94 33.31
N GLU A 422 -11.49 11.91 32.49
CA GLU A 422 -12.42 12.58 31.58
C GLU A 422 -13.04 11.57 30.59
N THR A 423 -14.24 11.85 30.12
CA THR A 423 -14.94 11.01 29.13
C THR A 423 -15.30 11.80 27.88
N TYR A 424 -15.44 11.08 26.77
CA TYR A 424 -15.81 11.64 25.48
C TYR A 424 -16.93 10.80 24.84
N THR A 425 -17.96 11.48 24.33
CA THR A 425 -19.13 10.83 23.74
C THR A 425 -18.96 10.62 22.25
N HIS A 426 -18.94 9.36 21.83
CA HIS A 426 -19.10 8.97 20.43
C HIS A 426 -20.54 9.23 19.99
N LYS A 427 -20.71 9.83 18.81
CA LYS A 427 -22.00 10.19 18.23
C LYS A 427 -22.09 9.66 16.81
N ASN A 428 -23.26 9.15 16.43
CA ASN A 428 -23.58 8.84 15.05
C ASN A 428 -23.44 10.14 14.20
N PRO A 429 -22.60 10.19 13.14
CA PRO A 429 -22.45 11.39 12.33
C PRO A 429 -23.68 11.71 11.47
N THR A 430 -24.59 10.75 11.24
CA THR A 430 -25.85 10.97 10.52
C THR A 430 -26.92 11.61 11.40
N THR A 431 -27.21 11.02 12.57
CA THR A 431 -28.31 11.47 13.45
C THR A 431 -27.88 12.41 14.57
N GLY A 432 -26.58 12.50 14.86
CA GLY A 432 -26.04 13.22 16.03
C GLY A 432 -26.28 12.54 17.38
N GLU A 433 -26.98 11.39 17.41
CA GLU A 433 -27.35 10.69 18.64
C GLU A 433 -26.12 10.01 19.30
N PRO A 434 -26.04 9.98 20.64
CA PRO A 434 -24.89 9.44 21.36
C PRO A 434 -24.92 7.91 21.42
N LEU A 435 -23.85 7.28 20.91
CA LEU A 435 -23.71 5.81 20.88
C LEU A 435 -23.20 5.27 22.22
N ALA A 436 -22.04 5.76 22.66
CA ALA A 436 -21.35 5.39 23.89
C ALA A 436 -20.35 6.47 24.31
N THR A 437 -19.80 6.37 25.52
CA THR A 437 -18.64 7.16 25.94
C THR A 437 -17.38 6.30 26.07
N THR A 438 -16.23 6.90 25.74
CA THR A 438 -14.87 6.37 26.01
C THR A 438 -14.15 7.27 27.00
N ILE A 439 -13.14 6.75 27.68
CA ILE A 439 -12.26 7.52 28.59
C ILE A 439 -11.10 8.20 27.84
N GLN A 440 -10.66 9.35 28.33
CA GLN A 440 -9.39 9.98 27.96
C GLN A 440 -8.27 9.38 28.81
N GLY A 441 -7.33 8.67 28.18
CA GLY A 441 -6.13 8.14 28.84
C GLY A 441 -5.12 9.24 29.21
N LYS A 442 -4.25 8.91 30.16
CA LYS A 442 -3.07 9.72 30.56
C LYS A 442 -1.76 8.96 30.31
N LYS A 443 -0.60 9.59 30.56
CA LYS A 443 0.72 8.93 30.44
C LYS A 443 0.77 7.62 31.23
N GLU A 444 0.22 7.61 32.45
CA GLU A 444 0.03 6.43 33.30
C GLU A 444 -0.57 5.21 32.57
N ASP A 445 -1.40 5.42 31.56
CA ASP A 445 -2.09 4.37 30.82
C ASP A 445 -1.29 3.94 29.57
N VAL A 446 -0.48 4.85 29.00
CA VAL A 446 0.58 4.52 28.04
C VAL A 446 1.59 3.60 28.71
N ASP A 447 2.06 3.95 29.91
CA ASP A 447 3.07 3.18 30.66
C ASP A 447 2.61 1.72 30.87
N LYS A 448 1.36 1.54 31.33
CA LYS A 448 0.73 0.21 31.51
C LYS A 448 0.59 -0.58 30.20
N ALA A 449 0.29 0.10 29.08
CA ALA A 449 0.15 -0.56 27.78
C ALA A 449 1.51 -0.95 27.17
N VAL A 450 2.54 -0.11 27.35
CA VAL A 450 3.92 -0.40 26.96
C VAL A 450 4.48 -1.57 27.76
N GLU A 451 4.27 -1.58 29.07
CA GLU A 451 4.73 -2.70 29.91
C GLU A 451 4.02 -4.01 29.55
N ALA A 452 2.70 -3.98 29.34
CA ALA A 452 1.95 -5.15 28.86
C ALA A 452 2.43 -5.64 27.48
N ALA A 453 2.80 -4.73 26.58
CA ALA A 453 3.32 -5.06 25.25
C ALA A 453 4.75 -5.64 25.29
N LYS A 454 5.61 -5.18 26.21
CA LYS A 454 6.95 -5.72 26.44
C LYS A 454 6.91 -7.14 27.02
N VAL A 455 6.19 -7.35 28.12
CA VAL A 455 6.04 -8.67 28.75
C VAL A 455 5.42 -9.68 27.77
N ALA A 456 4.47 -9.24 26.93
CA ALA A 456 3.94 -10.08 25.86
C ALA A 456 4.99 -10.38 24.76
N TYR A 457 5.85 -9.42 24.40
CA TYR A 457 6.85 -9.55 23.33
C TYR A 457 7.89 -10.64 23.63
N GLU A 458 8.34 -10.76 24.88
CA GLU A 458 9.29 -11.81 25.29
C GLU A 458 8.79 -13.22 24.93
N SER A 459 7.49 -13.48 25.10
CA SER A 459 6.88 -14.78 24.74
C SER A 459 6.47 -14.85 23.27
N TRP A 460 5.90 -13.78 22.70
CA TRP A 460 5.30 -13.75 21.36
C TRP A 460 6.33 -13.79 20.22
N SER A 461 7.48 -13.13 20.39
CA SER A 461 8.58 -13.13 19.43
C SER A 461 9.22 -14.51 19.28
N LEU A 462 9.39 -15.23 20.40
CA LEU A 462 9.96 -16.58 20.47
C LEU A 462 9.02 -17.70 19.99
N LEU A 463 7.71 -17.43 19.81
CA LEU A 463 6.79 -18.44 19.29
C LEU A 463 7.22 -18.93 17.89
N PRO A 464 7.17 -20.24 17.60
CA PRO A 464 7.33 -20.75 16.25
C PRO A 464 6.33 -20.10 15.29
N GLY A 465 6.76 -19.75 14.08
CA GLY A 465 5.93 -19.06 13.09
C GLY A 465 4.58 -19.74 12.81
N HIS A 466 4.54 -21.08 12.86
CA HIS A 466 3.32 -21.89 12.78
C HIS A 466 2.30 -21.60 13.91
N VAL A 467 2.76 -21.30 15.12
CA VAL A 467 1.89 -20.96 16.25
C VAL A 467 1.31 -19.55 16.05
N ARG A 468 2.13 -18.55 15.70
CA ARG A 468 1.66 -17.21 15.33
C ARG A 468 0.65 -17.25 14.17
N ALA A 469 0.90 -18.09 13.16
CA ALA A 469 -0.01 -18.32 12.04
C ALA A 469 -1.39 -18.85 12.50
N ARG A 470 -1.44 -19.78 13.46
CA ARG A 470 -2.70 -20.27 14.04
C ARG A 470 -3.48 -19.18 14.77
N HIS A 471 -2.81 -18.32 15.55
CA HIS A 471 -3.49 -17.19 16.20
C HIS A 471 -4.09 -16.21 15.18
N LEU A 472 -3.32 -15.82 14.15
CA LEU A 472 -3.81 -14.93 13.09
C LEU A 472 -4.97 -15.56 12.28
N TYR A 473 -4.90 -16.85 11.98
CA TYR A 473 -6.00 -17.61 11.37
C TYR A 473 -7.25 -17.65 12.25
N ASN A 474 -7.10 -17.89 13.56
CA ASN A 474 -8.22 -17.88 14.50
C ASN A 474 -8.87 -16.49 14.59
N VAL A 475 -8.07 -15.42 14.60
CA VAL A 475 -8.57 -14.04 14.56
C VAL A 475 -9.38 -13.79 13.27
N ALA A 476 -8.88 -14.20 12.10
CA ALA A 476 -9.64 -14.13 10.85
C ALA A 476 -10.99 -14.87 10.93
N ARG A 477 -11.00 -16.09 11.48
CA ARG A 477 -12.23 -16.89 11.67
C ARG A 477 -13.22 -16.24 12.63
N THR A 478 -12.76 -15.64 13.71
CA THR A 478 -13.64 -14.99 14.69
C THR A 478 -14.16 -13.64 14.17
N ILE A 479 -13.35 -12.85 13.45
CA ILE A 479 -13.83 -11.66 12.73
C ILE A 479 -14.95 -12.04 11.73
N GLN A 480 -14.80 -13.14 10.97
CA GLN A 480 -15.88 -13.61 10.08
C GLN A 480 -17.19 -13.93 10.83
N LYS A 481 -17.14 -14.46 12.06
CA LYS A 481 -18.35 -14.69 12.89
C LYS A 481 -19.06 -13.38 13.27
N HIS A 482 -18.29 -12.32 13.55
CA HIS A 482 -18.81 -11.02 14.00
C HIS A 482 -18.87 -9.95 12.90
N GLN A 483 -18.60 -10.29 11.64
CA GLN A 483 -18.50 -9.36 10.51
C GLN A 483 -19.71 -8.43 10.38
N ARG A 484 -20.94 -8.95 10.57
CA ARG A 484 -22.16 -8.13 10.52
C ARG A 484 -22.23 -7.09 11.63
N LEU A 485 -21.76 -7.42 12.84
CA LEU A 485 -21.71 -6.48 13.97
C LEU A 485 -20.59 -5.46 13.79
N LEU A 486 -19.39 -5.89 13.39
CA LEU A 486 -18.27 -4.98 13.07
C LEU A 486 -18.67 -3.97 11.99
N SER A 487 -19.30 -4.41 10.90
CA SER A 487 -19.70 -3.51 9.80
C SER A 487 -20.76 -2.49 10.23
N VAL A 488 -21.72 -2.87 11.08
CA VAL A 488 -22.75 -1.96 11.62
C VAL A 488 -22.14 -0.97 12.61
N LEU A 489 -21.25 -1.43 13.49
CA LEU A 489 -20.53 -0.59 14.44
C LEU A 489 -19.64 0.42 13.71
N GLU A 490 -19.04 0.00 12.60
CA GLU A 490 -18.25 0.86 11.73
C GLU A 490 -19.10 1.97 11.11
N SER A 491 -20.14 1.62 10.36
CA SER A 491 -21.06 2.57 9.72
C SER A 491 -21.76 3.55 10.67
N LEU A 492 -21.77 3.28 11.98
CA LEU A 492 -22.32 4.17 13.00
C LEU A 492 -21.26 5.06 13.68
N ASP A 493 -20.03 4.60 13.89
CA ASP A 493 -18.97 5.40 14.54
C ASP A 493 -18.23 6.31 13.53
N SER A 494 -17.88 5.75 12.35
CA SER A 494 -17.25 6.50 11.25
C SER A 494 -18.23 7.09 10.24
N GLY A 495 -19.45 6.55 10.16
CA GLY A 495 -20.44 6.95 9.14
C GLY A 495 -20.20 6.34 7.76
N ASN A 496 -19.29 5.36 7.63
CA ASN A 496 -19.02 4.68 6.36
C ASN A 496 -20.27 3.95 5.83
N MET A 497 -20.38 3.83 4.52
CA MET A 497 -21.60 3.28 3.93
C MET A 497 -21.72 1.79 4.27
N ILE A 498 -22.89 1.34 4.73
CA ILE A 498 -23.06 -0.06 5.18
C ILE A 498 -22.83 -1.08 4.04
N ARG A 499 -22.93 -0.63 2.78
CA ARG A 499 -22.52 -1.33 1.56
C ARG A 499 -20.99 -1.50 1.52
N GLU A 500 -20.26 -0.39 1.49
CA GLU A 500 -18.78 -0.32 1.57
C GLU A 500 -18.22 -1.19 2.70
N SER A 501 -18.69 -1.03 3.93
CA SER A 501 -18.10 -1.74 5.07
C SER A 501 -18.44 -3.25 5.12
N GLN A 502 -19.61 -3.67 4.61
CA GLN A 502 -19.95 -5.11 4.53
C GLN A 502 -19.29 -5.82 3.35
N GLU A 503 -19.15 -5.14 2.22
CA GLU A 503 -18.82 -5.75 0.92
C GLU A 503 -17.36 -5.50 0.50
N ALA A 504 -16.70 -4.47 1.04
CA ALA A 504 -15.27 -4.17 0.82
C ALA A 504 -14.43 -4.21 2.13
N ASP A 505 -14.69 -3.36 3.13
CA ASP A 505 -13.78 -3.20 4.29
C ASP A 505 -13.56 -4.51 5.05
N LEU A 506 -14.64 -5.12 5.56
CA LEU A 506 -14.52 -6.30 6.42
C LEU A 506 -14.03 -7.55 5.68
N PRO A 507 -14.45 -7.82 4.42
CA PRO A 507 -13.81 -8.84 3.59
C PRO A 507 -12.29 -8.63 3.43
N LEU A 508 -11.83 -7.39 3.22
CA LEU A 508 -10.41 -7.07 3.14
C LEU A 508 -9.70 -7.23 4.50
N VAL A 509 -10.27 -6.77 5.62
CA VAL A 509 -9.78 -7.00 6.99
C VAL A 509 -9.53 -8.49 7.24
N VAL A 510 -10.50 -9.34 6.90
CA VAL A 510 -10.41 -10.81 7.02
C VAL A 510 -9.31 -11.37 6.12
N ARG A 511 -9.24 -10.92 4.86
CA ARG A 511 -8.20 -11.31 3.89
C ARG A 511 -6.79 -10.96 4.36
N HIS A 512 -6.60 -9.84 5.05
CA HIS A 512 -5.30 -9.45 5.62
C HIS A 512 -4.84 -10.42 6.73
N PHE A 513 -5.70 -10.75 7.69
CA PHE A 513 -5.34 -11.75 8.72
C PHE A 513 -5.00 -13.13 8.12
N TYR A 514 -5.75 -13.60 7.11
CA TYR A 514 -5.43 -14.84 6.41
C TYR A 514 -4.10 -14.79 5.64
N HIS A 515 -3.82 -13.69 4.94
CA HIS A 515 -2.58 -13.55 4.17
C HIS A 515 -1.35 -13.50 5.08
N TYR A 516 -1.40 -12.71 6.16
CA TYR A 516 -0.30 -12.57 7.10
C TYR A 516 -0.11 -13.78 8.03
N ALA A 517 -1.14 -14.62 8.24
CA ALA A 517 -0.96 -15.95 8.82
C ALA A 517 0.00 -16.80 7.96
N GLY A 518 -0.09 -16.71 6.62
CA GLY A 518 0.85 -17.36 5.70
C GLY A 518 2.29 -16.82 5.84
N TRP A 519 2.46 -15.50 5.97
CA TRP A 519 3.79 -14.92 6.20
C TRP A 519 4.39 -15.26 7.56
N ALA A 520 3.57 -15.35 8.62
CA ALA A 520 4.02 -15.83 9.93
C ALA A 520 4.57 -17.27 9.85
N GLN A 521 3.91 -18.14 9.09
CA GLN A 521 4.36 -19.51 8.82
C GLN A 521 5.69 -19.54 8.03
N LEU A 522 5.85 -18.67 7.02
CA LEU A 522 6.99 -18.70 6.10
C LEU A 522 8.21 -17.87 6.54
N MET A 523 8.10 -17.07 7.62
CA MET A 523 9.14 -16.12 8.06
C MET A 523 10.54 -16.74 8.13
N LYS A 524 10.69 -17.93 8.74
CA LYS A 524 11.99 -18.61 8.88
C LYS A 524 12.62 -19.04 7.55
N GLU A 525 11.81 -19.32 6.53
CA GLU A 525 12.26 -19.79 5.22
C GLU A 525 12.47 -18.65 4.22
N GLN A 526 11.71 -17.56 4.35
CA GLN A 526 11.67 -16.45 3.39
C GLN A 526 12.35 -15.18 3.88
N MET A 527 12.68 -15.09 5.17
CA MET A 527 13.30 -13.94 5.84
C MET A 527 14.25 -14.41 6.95
N SER A 528 15.08 -15.42 6.67
CA SER A 528 15.95 -16.11 7.65
C SER A 528 16.91 -15.19 8.41
N ASN A 529 17.38 -14.11 7.77
CA ASN A 529 18.38 -13.19 8.33
C ASN A 529 17.73 -11.98 9.04
N TRP A 530 16.42 -12.03 9.28
CA TRP A 530 15.61 -10.93 9.83
C TRP A 530 14.90 -11.32 11.13
N GLN A 531 14.89 -10.39 12.10
CA GLN A 531 14.22 -10.52 13.40
C GLN A 531 13.19 -9.39 13.62
N PRO A 532 12.19 -9.56 14.50
CA PRO A 532 11.27 -8.49 14.88
C PRO A 532 11.98 -7.24 15.47
N LEU A 533 11.24 -6.13 15.51
CA LEU A 533 11.68 -4.90 16.16
C LEU A 533 11.44 -4.96 17.66
N GLY A 534 10.19 -5.15 18.07
CA GLY A 534 9.73 -5.01 19.45
C GLY A 534 8.26 -4.58 19.56
N THR A 535 8.03 -3.49 20.28
CA THR A 535 6.71 -2.88 20.53
C THR A 535 6.38 -1.80 19.49
N VAL A 536 5.24 -1.95 18.80
CA VAL A 536 4.78 -1.00 17.76
C VAL A 536 3.65 -0.12 18.27
N ALA A 537 3.86 1.20 18.25
CA ALA A 537 2.77 2.18 18.37
C ALA A 537 2.07 2.37 17.01
N ILE A 538 0.75 2.14 16.97
CA ILE A 538 -0.09 2.30 15.79
C ILE A 538 -1.00 3.52 16.02
N LEU A 539 -0.87 4.54 15.16
CA LEU A 539 -1.57 5.82 15.28
C LEU A 539 -2.43 6.05 14.02
N ILE A 540 -3.75 6.18 14.19
CA ILE A 540 -4.72 6.15 13.07
C ILE A 540 -5.72 7.33 13.19
N PRO A 541 -6.07 8.01 12.07
CA PRO A 541 -6.91 9.21 12.07
C PRO A 541 -8.39 8.84 11.85
N ARG A 542 -9.30 9.82 11.82
CA ARG A 542 -10.75 9.55 11.77
C ARG A 542 -11.21 8.89 10.46
N SER A 543 -10.57 9.21 9.34
CA SER A 543 -11.00 8.79 8.00
C SER A 543 -10.66 7.34 7.62
N PHE A 544 -9.92 6.62 8.45
CA PHE A 544 -9.59 5.21 8.18
C PHE A 544 -9.82 4.34 9.41
N PRO A 545 -10.91 3.57 9.44
CA PRO A 545 -11.13 2.66 10.53
C PRO A 545 -10.55 1.27 10.19
N LEU A 546 -11.24 0.17 10.52
CA LEU A 546 -10.68 -1.19 10.68
C LEU A 546 -9.68 -1.66 9.60
N LEU A 547 -9.88 -1.32 8.31
CA LEU A 547 -8.98 -1.76 7.23
C LEU A 547 -7.54 -1.23 7.39
N THR A 548 -7.36 0.07 7.60
CA THR A 548 -6.01 0.67 7.78
C THR A 548 -5.35 0.25 9.10
N LEU A 549 -6.15 -0.19 10.09
CA LEU A 549 -5.61 -0.88 11.26
C LEU A 549 -5.02 -2.23 10.87
N THR A 550 -5.72 -3.08 10.11
CA THR A 550 -5.18 -4.39 9.70
C THR A 550 -3.91 -4.30 8.85
N TRP A 551 -3.79 -3.26 8.02
CA TRP A 551 -2.58 -2.96 7.24
C TRP A 551 -1.29 -2.88 8.08
N LYS A 552 -1.42 -2.40 9.32
CA LYS A 552 -0.29 -2.17 10.26
C LYS A 552 -0.22 -3.22 11.37
N LEU A 553 -1.37 -3.78 11.76
CA LEU A 553 -1.51 -4.80 12.79
C LEU A 553 -1.08 -6.18 12.30
N CYS A 554 -1.59 -6.64 11.15
CA CYS A 554 -1.38 -8.02 10.70
C CYS A 554 0.09 -8.31 10.33
N SER A 555 0.77 -7.35 9.72
CA SER A 555 2.21 -7.41 9.38
C SER A 555 3.10 -7.40 10.63
N ALA A 556 2.84 -6.49 11.59
CA ALA A 556 3.54 -6.43 12.87
C ALA A 556 3.44 -7.77 13.63
N LEU A 557 2.21 -8.27 13.81
CA LEU A 557 1.94 -9.51 14.53
C LEU A 557 2.57 -10.74 13.87
N ALA A 558 2.53 -10.84 12.53
CA ALA A 558 3.11 -11.97 11.80
C ALA A 558 4.62 -12.11 12.03
N MET A 559 5.34 -10.97 12.02
CA MET A 559 6.78 -10.91 12.26
C MET A 559 7.17 -11.09 13.74
N GLY A 560 6.20 -11.19 14.66
CA GLY A 560 6.45 -11.42 16.08
C GLY A 560 6.56 -10.17 16.94
N ASN A 561 6.15 -9.01 16.43
CA ASN A 561 6.05 -7.76 17.20
C ASN A 561 4.76 -7.72 18.02
N THR A 562 4.73 -6.93 19.09
CA THR A 562 3.52 -6.58 19.85
C THR A 562 3.05 -5.17 19.49
N THR A 563 1.79 -4.83 19.82
CA THR A 563 1.12 -3.65 19.26
C THR A 563 0.29 -2.87 20.27
N ILE A 564 0.37 -1.54 20.17
CA ILE A 564 -0.42 -0.58 20.98
C ILE A 564 -1.08 0.40 20.01
N LEU A 565 -2.40 0.33 19.90
CA LEU A 565 -3.21 1.19 19.05
C LEU A 565 -3.76 2.40 19.82
N LYS A 566 -3.67 3.57 19.19
CA LYS A 566 -4.34 4.80 19.61
C LYS A 566 -5.24 5.25 18.44
N PRO A 567 -6.53 4.85 18.39
CA PRO A 567 -7.44 5.21 17.31
C PRO A 567 -7.94 6.66 17.49
N ALA A 568 -8.51 7.27 16.44
CA ALA A 568 -8.98 8.65 16.54
C ALA A 568 -10.10 8.80 17.58
N ARG A 569 -10.10 9.95 18.29
CA ARG A 569 -10.97 10.23 19.45
C ARG A 569 -12.48 10.02 19.16
N SER A 570 -12.90 10.14 17.91
CA SER A 570 -14.29 10.05 17.46
C SER A 570 -14.61 8.84 16.57
N THR A 571 -13.66 7.91 16.37
CA THR A 571 -13.83 6.64 15.65
C THR A 571 -12.92 5.59 16.27
N GLY A 572 -13.44 4.87 17.26
CA GLY A 572 -12.66 3.95 18.09
C GLY A 572 -13.45 2.77 18.66
N LEU A 573 -14.79 2.77 18.56
CA LEU A 573 -15.63 1.69 19.09
C LEU A 573 -15.35 0.37 18.35
N ALA A 574 -15.25 0.43 17.01
CA ALA A 574 -14.91 -0.72 16.17
C ALA A 574 -13.52 -1.30 16.49
N ALA A 575 -12.53 -0.43 16.77
CA ALA A 575 -11.18 -0.84 17.15
C ALA A 575 -11.12 -1.49 18.55
N LEU A 576 -11.92 -1.01 19.51
CA LEU A 576 -12.07 -1.62 20.83
C LEU A 576 -12.74 -3.00 20.73
N PHE A 577 -13.81 -3.12 19.93
CA PHE A 577 -14.47 -4.42 19.71
C PHE A 577 -13.56 -5.42 18.98
N LEU A 578 -12.73 -4.98 18.04
CA LEU A 578 -11.70 -5.84 17.43
C LEU A 578 -10.72 -6.39 18.48
N ALA A 579 -10.35 -5.61 19.49
CA ALA A 579 -9.45 -6.06 20.55
C ALA A 579 -10.09 -7.14 21.42
N GLU A 580 -11.36 -6.98 21.77
CA GLU A 580 -12.16 -8.02 22.44
C GLU A 580 -12.22 -9.30 21.59
N VAL A 581 -12.54 -9.18 20.29
CA VAL A 581 -12.55 -10.28 19.32
C VAL A 581 -11.19 -10.98 19.20
N CYS A 582 -10.08 -10.25 19.29
CA CYS A 582 -8.73 -10.84 19.28
C CYS A 582 -8.48 -11.70 20.52
N THR A 583 -8.87 -11.25 21.71
CA THR A 583 -8.77 -12.06 22.94
C THR A 583 -9.74 -13.25 22.91
N GLN A 584 -10.97 -13.10 22.40
CA GLN A 584 -11.91 -14.21 22.19
C GLN A 584 -11.38 -15.25 21.19
N ALA A 585 -10.57 -14.85 20.20
CA ALA A 585 -9.87 -15.74 19.28
C ALA A 585 -8.62 -16.42 19.87
N GLY A 586 -8.28 -16.13 21.13
CA GLY A 586 -7.11 -16.68 21.82
C GLY A 586 -5.79 -16.01 21.43
N LEU A 587 -5.78 -14.74 21.00
CA LEU A 587 -4.55 -13.96 20.92
C LEU A 587 -3.99 -13.74 22.35
N PRO A 588 -2.68 -13.95 22.62
CA PRO A 588 -2.17 -13.84 23.98
C PRO A 588 -2.35 -12.43 24.58
N PRO A 589 -2.63 -12.32 25.90
CA PRO A 589 -2.71 -11.04 26.60
C PRO A 589 -1.48 -10.16 26.35
N GLY A 590 -1.72 -8.87 26.09
CA GLY A 590 -0.67 -7.86 25.87
C GLY A 590 -0.10 -7.80 24.44
N VAL A 591 -0.38 -8.77 23.57
CA VAL A 591 0.10 -8.76 22.17
C VAL A 591 -0.57 -7.66 21.32
N PHE A 592 -1.83 -7.34 21.63
CA PHE A 592 -2.58 -6.21 21.08
C PHE A 592 -3.28 -5.45 22.21
N ASN A 593 -3.05 -4.13 22.28
CA ASN A 593 -3.62 -3.22 23.26
C ASN A 593 -4.22 -2.00 22.55
N VAL A 594 -5.27 -1.40 23.12
CA VAL A 594 -5.97 -0.22 22.56
C VAL A 594 -6.18 0.83 23.65
N LEU A 595 -5.65 2.04 23.41
CA LEU A 595 -5.75 3.21 24.27
C LEU A 595 -6.69 4.25 23.64
N THR A 596 -7.62 4.79 24.43
CA THR A 596 -8.57 5.84 23.98
C THR A 596 -8.13 7.22 24.48
N GLY A 597 -8.24 8.22 23.60
CA GLY A 597 -7.90 9.60 23.93
C GLY A 597 -7.70 10.48 22.71
N ASP A 598 -7.18 11.68 22.97
CA ASP A 598 -6.91 12.77 22.03
C ASP A 598 -5.56 12.64 21.28
N GLN A 599 -5.03 13.77 20.77
CA GLN A 599 -3.72 13.82 20.11
C GLN A 599 -2.57 13.77 21.11
N GLY A 600 -2.66 14.46 22.26
CA GLY A 600 -1.58 14.46 23.26
C GLY A 600 -1.27 13.06 23.82
N LEU A 601 -2.26 12.18 23.93
CA LEU A 601 -2.03 10.77 24.27
C LEU A 601 -1.30 9.99 23.16
N GLY A 602 -1.53 10.34 21.89
CA GLY A 602 -0.83 9.76 20.74
C GLY A 602 0.62 10.23 20.68
N ASP A 603 0.88 11.50 20.96
CA ASP A 603 2.22 12.07 21.04
C ASP A 603 2.99 11.47 22.23
N ALA A 604 2.35 11.32 23.39
CA ALA A 604 2.92 10.66 24.57
C ALA A 604 3.28 9.17 24.34
N LEU A 605 2.53 8.48 23.47
CA LEU A 605 2.86 7.12 23.01
C LEU A 605 3.98 7.11 21.95
N ALA A 606 4.03 8.10 21.06
CA ALA A 606 5.06 8.20 20.02
C ALA A 606 6.46 8.49 20.58
N HIS A 607 6.55 9.28 21.66
CA HIS A 607 7.83 9.59 22.32
C HIS A 607 8.34 8.48 23.24
N ASP A 608 7.48 7.55 23.68
CA ASP A 608 7.78 6.61 24.77
C ASP A 608 9.05 5.77 24.52
N PRO A 609 9.99 5.67 25.48
CA PRO A 609 11.25 4.93 25.28
C PRO A 609 11.07 3.42 25.11
N GLY A 610 9.92 2.86 25.51
CA GLY A 610 9.56 1.46 25.32
C GLY A 610 8.82 1.13 24.03
N VAL A 611 8.71 2.09 23.09
CA VAL A 611 8.19 1.88 21.73
C VAL A 611 9.35 1.84 20.73
N ASP A 612 9.33 0.84 19.85
CA ASP A 612 10.39 0.52 18.88
C ASP A 612 10.07 0.98 17.46
N LYS A 613 8.78 1.05 17.12
CA LYS A 613 8.29 1.57 15.85
C LYS A 613 7.05 2.42 16.05
N VAL A 614 7.00 3.58 15.39
CA VAL A 614 5.77 4.36 15.22
C VAL A 614 5.25 4.14 13.79
N ALA A 615 4.00 3.70 13.68
CA ALA A 615 3.32 3.45 12.41
C ALA A 615 2.05 4.32 12.32
N PHE A 616 2.17 5.44 11.61
CA PHE A 616 1.17 6.50 11.54
C PHE A 616 0.41 6.49 10.20
N ALA A 617 -0.87 6.85 10.24
CA ALA A 617 -1.65 7.30 9.08
C ALA A 617 -2.25 8.69 9.33
N GLY A 618 -2.30 9.57 8.33
CA GLY A 618 -2.91 10.90 8.49
C GLY A 618 -2.45 11.98 7.51
N THR A 619 -2.38 13.23 7.97
CA THR A 619 -2.00 14.38 7.14
C THR A 619 -0.49 14.63 7.15
N ALA A 620 0.04 15.18 6.05
CA ALA A 620 1.48 15.45 5.91
C ALA A 620 2.02 16.32 7.05
N LYS A 621 1.27 17.34 7.49
CA LYS A 621 1.63 18.22 8.62
C LYS A 621 1.93 17.46 9.92
N VAL A 622 1.14 16.43 10.26
CA VAL A 622 1.38 15.60 11.45
C VAL A 622 2.53 14.62 11.21
N GLY A 623 2.67 14.08 9.99
CA GLY A 623 3.82 13.26 9.60
C GLY A 623 5.16 13.99 9.75
N ARG A 624 5.23 15.27 9.34
CA ARG A 624 6.40 16.15 9.55
C ARG A 624 6.72 16.34 11.03
N TYR A 625 5.71 16.65 11.85
CA TYR A 625 5.87 16.77 13.30
C TYR A 625 6.39 15.47 13.93
N LEU A 626 5.80 14.32 13.61
CA LEU A 626 6.25 13.02 14.12
C LEU A 626 7.68 12.67 13.67
N ARG A 627 8.09 13.04 12.45
CA ARG A 627 9.47 12.85 11.99
C ARG A 627 10.47 13.67 12.82
N GLN A 628 10.13 14.90 13.21
CA GLN A 628 10.95 15.73 14.09
C GLN A 628 10.94 15.22 15.54
N ALA A 629 9.77 14.84 16.06
CA ALA A 629 9.57 14.36 17.43
C ALA A 629 10.28 13.02 17.72
N THR A 630 10.44 12.17 16.71
CA THR A 630 11.13 10.86 16.82
C THR A 630 12.60 10.91 16.40
N ALA A 631 13.13 12.05 15.97
CA ALA A 631 14.48 12.17 15.44
C ALA A 631 15.56 11.83 16.47
N GLY A 632 16.48 10.92 16.11
CA GLY A 632 17.57 10.47 16.98
C GLY A 632 17.16 9.50 18.09
N SER A 633 15.90 9.08 18.15
CA SER A 633 15.35 8.23 19.23
C SER A 633 15.47 6.72 18.98
N GLY A 634 16.15 6.30 17.90
CA GLY A 634 16.27 4.88 17.49
C GLY A 634 15.02 4.28 16.83
N LYS A 635 13.84 4.88 17.03
CA LYS A 635 12.54 4.39 16.57
C LYS A 635 12.44 4.33 15.04
N LYS A 636 12.06 3.18 14.49
CA LYS A 636 11.68 3.12 13.05
C LYS A 636 10.33 3.82 12.84
N LEU A 637 10.21 4.65 11.80
CA LEU A 637 9.01 5.44 11.52
C LEU A 637 8.40 5.05 10.16
N CYS A 638 7.14 4.60 10.17
CA CYS A 638 6.33 4.40 8.97
C CYS A 638 5.24 5.48 8.91
N LEU A 639 5.18 6.19 7.78
CA LEU A 639 4.24 7.29 7.56
C LEU A 639 3.39 6.98 6.32
N GLN A 640 2.08 6.89 6.48
CA GLN A 640 1.13 6.82 5.38
C GLN A 640 0.31 8.11 5.36
N LEU A 641 0.54 8.95 4.36
CA LEU A 641 0.05 10.32 4.39
C LEU A 641 -0.83 10.62 3.17
N GLY A 642 -1.72 11.59 3.33
CA GLY A 642 -2.64 12.07 2.30
C GLY A 642 -1.96 12.59 1.03
N GLY A 643 -2.81 13.04 0.12
CA GLY A 643 -2.43 13.59 -1.16
C GLY A 643 -3.45 13.32 -2.25
N LYS A 644 -3.55 14.28 -3.18
CA LYS A 644 -4.42 14.13 -4.35
C LYS A 644 -3.90 13.05 -5.30
N LEU A 645 -4.83 12.28 -5.87
CA LEU A 645 -4.51 11.22 -6.84
C LEU A 645 -4.79 11.72 -8.27
N PRO A 646 -3.86 11.63 -9.22
CA PRO A 646 -4.20 11.84 -10.63
C PRO A 646 -5.06 10.69 -11.16
N PHE A 647 -6.23 11.05 -11.71
CA PHE A 647 -7.13 10.17 -12.43
C PHE A 647 -7.13 10.61 -13.89
N ILE A 648 -6.38 9.90 -14.74
CA ILE A 648 -6.08 10.29 -16.12
C ILE A 648 -6.95 9.48 -17.07
N VAL A 649 -7.71 10.15 -17.94
CA VAL A 649 -8.56 9.52 -18.97
C VAL A 649 -8.12 9.98 -20.36
N PHE A 650 -7.67 9.02 -21.18
CA PHE A 650 -7.32 9.24 -22.58
C PHE A 650 -8.52 9.06 -23.50
N ASP A 651 -8.41 9.56 -24.73
CA ASP A 651 -9.45 9.48 -25.77
C ASP A 651 -9.88 8.05 -26.14
N SER A 652 -8.99 7.08 -25.95
CA SER A 652 -9.16 5.65 -26.20
C SER A 652 -9.62 4.86 -24.97
N ALA A 653 -10.17 5.50 -23.95
CA ALA A 653 -10.78 4.84 -22.79
C ALA A 653 -12.22 4.40 -23.06
N ASP A 654 -12.69 3.35 -22.36
CA ASP A 654 -14.12 3.20 -22.09
C ASP A 654 -14.59 4.36 -21.20
N LEU A 655 -15.32 5.30 -21.79
CA LEU A 655 -15.80 6.51 -21.12
C LEU A 655 -16.90 6.21 -20.11
N ASP A 656 -17.69 5.15 -20.28
CA ASP A 656 -18.79 4.84 -19.36
C ASP A 656 -18.24 4.18 -18.09
N SER A 657 -17.38 3.17 -18.25
CA SER A 657 -16.69 2.54 -17.10
C SER A 657 -15.77 3.53 -16.37
N ALA A 658 -15.13 4.46 -17.09
CA ALA A 658 -14.34 5.51 -16.46
C ALA A 658 -15.20 6.56 -15.73
N VAL A 659 -16.42 6.88 -16.20
CA VAL A 659 -17.35 7.77 -15.48
C VAL A 659 -17.87 7.11 -14.20
N ASP A 660 -18.30 5.84 -14.27
CA ASP A 660 -18.72 5.10 -13.07
C ASP A 660 -17.57 4.99 -12.05
N ALA A 661 -16.36 4.68 -12.49
CA ALA A 661 -15.20 4.61 -11.60
C ALA A 661 -14.79 5.96 -10.99
N VAL A 662 -14.99 7.10 -11.69
CA VAL A 662 -14.85 8.44 -11.07
C VAL A 662 -15.92 8.65 -10.00
N VAL A 663 -17.14 8.21 -10.26
CA VAL A 663 -18.27 8.39 -9.34
C VAL A 663 -18.07 7.58 -8.05
N ASP A 664 -17.65 6.33 -8.20
CA ASP A 664 -17.29 5.45 -7.09
C ASP A 664 -16.06 5.98 -6.32
N ALA A 665 -15.04 6.51 -7.03
CA ALA A 665 -13.83 7.08 -6.43
C ALA A 665 -14.14 8.23 -5.46
N ILE A 666 -14.94 9.21 -5.89
CA ILE A 666 -15.18 10.45 -5.14
C ILE A 666 -16.34 10.31 -4.16
N TRP A 667 -17.51 9.88 -4.64
CA TRP A 667 -18.77 10.08 -3.91
C TRP A 667 -19.12 8.92 -2.99
N LEU A 668 -18.93 7.66 -3.41
CA LEU A 668 -19.14 6.51 -2.53
C LEU A 668 -18.14 6.48 -1.37
N ASN A 669 -16.85 6.80 -1.64
CA ASN A 669 -15.80 6.90 -0.61
C ASN A 669 -15.81 8.25 0.15
N ARG A 670 -16.90 9.03 0.04
CA ARG A 670 -17.18 10.33 0.71
C ARG A 670 -16.08 11.40 0.60
N GLY A 671 -15.17 11.30 -0.37
CA GLY A 671 -14.00 12.17 -0.51
C GLY A 671 -13.00 12.13 0.66
N GLN A 672 -13.08 11.13 1.54
CA GLN A 672 -12.34 11.11 2.82
C GLN A 672 -11.29 10.00 2.89
N VAL A 673 -11.41 8.98 2.04
CA VAL A 673 -10.38 7.95 1.84
C VAL A 673 -9.15 8.56 1.14
N HIS A 674 -7.93 8.08 1.41
CA HIS A 674 -6.68 8.58 0.83
C HIS A 674 -6.62 8.42 -0.71
N SER A 675 -7.54 7.67 -1.31
CA SER A 675 -7.73 7.54 -2.76
C SER A 675 -8.82 8.45 -3.35
N ALA A 676 -9.69 9.02 -2.52
CA ALA A 676 -10.88 9.78 -2.92
C ALA A 676 -10.62 11.27 -3.19
N GLY A 677 -9.41 11.78 -2.92
CA GLY A 677 -8.99 13.13 -3.28
C GLY A 677 -8.54 13.24 -4.75
N ALA A 678 -9.26 12.66 -5.69
CA ALA A 678 -8.80 12.55 -7.07
C ALA A 678 -8.90 13.87 -7.87
N GLN A 679 -7.92 14.11 -8.75
CA GLN A 679 -7.91 15.15 -9.77
C GLN A 679 -8.19 14.50 -11.12
N LEU A 680 -9.27 14.89 -11.79
CA LEU A 680 -9.69 14.30 -13.06
C LEU A 680 -9.03 15.03 -14.23
N PHE A 681 -8.02 14.40 -14.82
CA PHE A 681 -7.33 14.87 -16.02
C PHE A 681 -7.96 14.21 -17.26
N LEU A 682 -8.57 15.00 -18.13
CA LEU A 682 -9.25 14.53 -19.34
C LEU A 682 -8.51 14.96 -20.60
N GLN A 683 -8.36 14.08 -21.58
CA GLN A 683 -7.85 14.50 -22.88
C GLN A 683 -8.86 15.44 -23.57
N GLU A 684 -8.40 16.57 -24.14
CA GLU A 684 -9.26 17.66 -24.67
C GLU A 684 -10.38 17.15 -25.61
N SER A 685 -10.08 16.12 -26.41
CA SER A 685 -11.00 15.51 -27.41
C SER A 685 -12.24 14.84 -26.79
N ILE A 686 -12.15 14.28 -25.58
CA ILE A 686 -13.27 13.61 -24.89
C ILE A 686 -13.90 14.47 -23.79
N ALA A 687 -13.22 15.51 -23.31
CA ALA A 687 -13.57 16.22 -22.08
C ALA A 687 -15.04 16.67 -22.01
N LYS A 688 -15.57 17.28 -23.09
CA LYS A 688 -16.98 17.72 -23.15
C LYS A 688 -17.98 16.56 -23.02
N ASN A 689 -17.71 15.43 -23.66
CA ASN A 689 -18.58 14.25 -23.64
C ASN A 689 -18.54 13.57 -22.26
N PHE A 690 -17.34 13.39 -21.71
CA PHE A 690 -17.12 12.82 -20.37
C PHE A 690 -17.83 13.64 -19.29
N ILE A 691 -17.64 14.96 -19.27
CA ILE A 691 -18.27 15.85 -18.29
C ILE A 691 -19.81 15.84 -18.40
N GLN A 692 -20.39 15.69 -19.59
CA GLN A 692 -21.84 15.53 -19.75
C GLN A 692 -22.36 14.21 -19.13
N ARG A 693 -21.71 13.08 -19.40
CA ARG A 693 -22.05 11.79 -18.79
C ARG A 693 -21.89 11.82 -17.27
N LEU A 694 -20.80 12.43 -16.79
CA LEU A 694 -20.52 12.60 -15.37
C LEU A 694 -21.59 13.45 -14.68
N LYS A 695 -21.96 14.62 -15.24
CA LYS A 695 -23.04 15.47 -14.71
C LYS A 695 -24.39 14.73 -14.67
N HIS A 696 -24.68 13.87 -15.65
CA HIS A 696 -25.87 13.00 -15.62
C HIS A 696 -25.81 11.95 -14.50
N ARG A 697 -24.70 11.22 -14.37
CA ARG A 697 -24.52 10.17 -13.36
C ARG A 697 -24.48 10.72 -11.92
N MET A 698 -23.88 11.89 -11.71
CA MET A 698 -23.96 12.62 -10.44
C MET A 698 -25.40 12.95 -10.03
N GLY A 699 -26.27 13.25 -11.01
CA GLY A 699 -27.70 13.51 -10.78
C GLY A 699 -28.52 12.30 -10.33
N GLN A 700 -27.93 11.10 -10.31
CA GLN A 700 -28.55 9.85 -9.87
C GLN A 700 -28.11 9.42 -8.46
N LEU A 701 -27.22 10.17 -7.80
CA LEU A 701 -26.67 9.81 -6.49
C LEU A 701 -27.67 10.06 -5.35
N TYR A 702 -27.86 9.06 -4.49
CA TYR A 702 -28.74 9.18 -3.31
C TYR A 702 -27.98 9.66 -2.07
N LEU A 703 -28.45 10.75 -1.46
CA LEU A 703 -27.96 11.28 -0.18
C LEU A 703 -28.87 10.84 0.96
N GLY A 704 -28.33 10.28 2.03
CA GLY A 704 -29.14 9.63 3.07
C GLY A 704 -28.34 9.07 4.25
N ASP A 705 -28.93 8.11 4.97
CA ASP A 705 -28.31 7.45 6.12
C ASP A 705 -27.22 6.47 5.69
N SER A 706 -26.13 6.39 6.45
CA SER A 706 -25.02 5.44 6.28
C SER A 706 -25.46 3.99 6.48
N LEU A 707 -26.52 3.75 7.26
CA LEU A 707 -27.13 2.43 7.45
C LEU A 707 -28.11 2.00 6.34
N ASP A 708 -28.49 2.88 5.42
CA ASP A 708 -29.29 2.47 4.26
C ASP A 708 -28.38 1.96 3.13
N LYS A 709 -28.80 0.87 2.49
CA LYS A 709 -28.08 0.24 1.37
C LYS A 709 -28.28 0.97 0.04
N ILE A 710 -29.35 1.76 -0.10
CA ILE A 710 -29.59 2.56 -1.31
C ILE A 710 -28.90 3.92 -1.30
N THR A 711 -28.42 4.39 -0.14
CA THR A 711 -27.63 5.62 -0.06
C THR A 711 -26.27 5.43 -0.73
N ASP A 712 -25.84 6.44 -1.48
CA ASP A 712 -24.53 6.53 -2.10
C ASP A 712 -23.61 7.53 -1.39
N VAL A 713 -24.16 8.63 -0.86
CA VAL A 713 -23.40 9.72 -0.22
C VAL A 713 -23.91 10.01 1.19
N GLY A 714 -23.09 9.67 2.18
CA GLY A 714 -23.32 9.97 3.60
C GLY A 714 -22.87 11.39 4.02
N PRO A 715 -23.05 11.74 5.30
CA PRO A 715 -22.72 13.06 5.85
C PRO A 715 -21.21 13.32 5.98
N LEU A 716 -20.83 14.60 6.08
CA LEU A 716 -19.49 15.06 6.43
C LEU A 716 -19.18 14.91 7.93
N ILE A 717 -17.88 14.88 8.24
CA ILE A 717 -17.32 14.73 9.60
C ILE A 717 -17.76 15.83 10.58
N SER A 718 -17.90 17.08 10.11
CA SER A 718 -18.24 18.25 10.94
C SER A 718 -18.57 19.49 10.12
N GLU A 719 -19.27 20.45 10.73
CA GLU A 719 -19.50 21.81 10.21
C GLU A 719 -18.21 22.52 9.80
N LYS A 720 -17.11 22.34 10.56
CA LYS A 720 -15.81 22.92 10.20
C LYS A 720 -15.29 22.40 8.87
N GLN A 721 -15.51 21.13 8.56
CA GLN A 721 -15.15 20.54 7.28
C GLN A 721 -16.07 21.04 6.17
N ARG A 722 -17.38 21.13 6.41
CA ARG A 722 -18.35 21.74 5.48
C ARG A 722 -17.93 23.16 5.08
N ASN A 723 -17.66 24.01 6.07
CA ASN A 723 -17.35 25.43 5.83
C ASN A 723 -15.98 25.63 5.15
N PHE A 724 -15.04 24.68 5.31
CA PHE A 724 -13.77 24.68 4.58
C PHE A 724 -13.92 24.24 3.12
N ILE A 725 -14.81 23.27 2.84
CA ILE A 725 -15.15 22.89 1.47
C ILE A 725 -15.88 24.05 0.77
N GLU A 726 -16.88 24.64 1.43
CA GLU A 726 -17.65 25.76 0.87
C GLU A 726 -16.77 26.94 0.47
N SER A 727 -15.80 27.33 1.31
CA SER A 727 -14.90 28.44 0.96
C SER A 727 -14.00 28.13 -0.24
N LEU A 728 -13.55 26.88 -0.42
CA LEU A 728 -12.81 26.46 -1.62
C LEU A 728 -13.69 26.44 -2.89
N VAL A 729 -14.98 26.13 -2.76
CA VAL A 729 -15.94 26.11 -3.89
C VAL A 729 -16.31 27.54 -4.31
N GLU A 730 -16.58 28.43 -3.36
CA GLU A 730 -16.87 29.85 -3.65
C GLU A 730 -15.62 30.60 -4.15
N GLU A 731 -14.43 30.29 -3.64
CA GLU A 731 -13.16 30.83 -4.15
C GLU A 731 -12.92 30.39 -5.61
N ALA A 732 -13.12 29.11 -5.94
CA ALA A 732 -13.03 28.64 -7.32
C ALA A 732 -14.07 29.30 -8.24
N ARG A 733 -15.29 29.54 -7.74
CA ARG A 733 -16.32 30.28 -8.49
C ARG A 733 -15.93 31.74 -8.72
N ALA A 734 -15.28 32.38 -7.75
CA ALA A 734 -14.75 33.75 -7.87
C ALA A 734 -13.53 33.84 -8.81
N GLU A 735 -12.70 32.80 -8.90
CA GLU A 735 -11.67 32.65 -9.94
C GLU A 735 -12.24 32.44 -11.37
N GLY A 736 -13.55 32.22 -11.50
CA GLY A 736 -14.26 32.04 -12.77
C GLY A 736 -14.49 30.58 -13.18
N ALA A 737 -14.29 29.61 -12.28
CA ALA A 737 -14.50 28.20 -12.58
C ALA A 737 -16.00 27.83 -12.65
N GLU A 738 -16.35 26.93 -13.56
CA GLU A 738 -17.69 26.31 -13.62
C GLU A 738 -17.86 25.34 -12.45
N VAL A 739 -18.75 25.68 -11.51
CA VAL A 739 -19.18 24.80 -10.42
C VAL A 739 -20.53 24.18 -10.76
N PHE A 740 -20.59 22.84 -10.81
CA PHE A 740 -21.84 22.07 -10.91
C PHE A 740 -22.09 21.31 -9.61
N GLN A 741 -23.31 21.38 -9.09
CA GLN A 741 -23.74 20.67 -7.88
C GLN A 741 -25.01 19.87 -8.16
N ALA A 742 -25.01 18.60 -7.74
CA ALA A 742 -26.19 17.73 -7.82
C ALA A 742 -27.08 17.85 -6.57
N CYS A 743 -28.31 17.33 -6.69
CA CYS A 743 -29.42 17.39 -5.72
C CYS A 743 -30.12 18.75 -5.62
N ALA A 744 -31.44 18.77 -5.87
CA ALA A 744 -32.29 19.95 -5.73
C ALA A 744 -32.66 20.29 -4.26
N SER A 745 -32.44 19.36 -3.34
CA SER A 745 -32.67 19.52 -1.91
C SER A 745 -31.68 18.66 -1.12
N LEU A 746 -31.00 19.24 -0.13
CA LEU A 746 -30.19 18.48 0.83
C LEU A 746 -31.07 17.93 1.96
N PRO A 747 -30.69 16.81 2.61
CA PRO A 747 -31.30 16.37 3.86
C PRO A 747 -31.23 17.46 4.94
N SER A 748 -32.16 17.42 5.90
CA SER A 748 -32.31 18.46 6.94
C SER A 748 -31.13 18.58 7.93
N SER A 749 -30.20 17.62 7.93
CA SER A 749 -28.97 17.69 8.73
C SER A 749 -27.93 18.59 8.06
N GLN A 750 -27.40 19.56 8.81
CA GLN A 750 -26.42 20.53 8.31
C GLN A 750 -25.05 19.92 7.93
N LEU A 751 -24.84 18.62 8.15
CA LEU A 751 -23.61 17.91 7.80
C LEU A 751 -23.58 17.35 6.35
N PHE A 752 -24.68 17.38 5.60
CA PHE A 752 -24.65 16.99 4.19
C PHE A 752 -24.09 18.09 3.29
N TYR A 753 -23.44 17.68 2.19
CA TYR A 753 -22.88 18.56 1.17
C TYR A 753 -23.16 17.96 -0.22
N PRO A 754 -23.54 18.76 -1.23
CA PRO A 754 -23.94 18.24 -2.53
C PRO A 754 -22.73 17.63 -3.29
N PRO A 755 -22.93 16.58 -4.10
CA PRO A 755 -21.93 16.10 -5.05
C PRO A 755 -21.53 17.25 -5.99
N THR A 756 -20.29 17.71 -5.86
CA THR A 756 -19.80 18.93 -6.54
C THR A 756 -18.72 18.60 -7.55
N LEU A 757 -18.80 19.19 -8.74
CA LEU A 757 -17.82 19.10 -9.82
C LEU A 757 -17.36 20.51 -10.20
N ILE A 758 -16.06 20.76 -10.16
CA ILE A 758 -15.44 22.03 -10.54
C ILE A 758 -14.63 21.81 -11.83
N THR A 759 -14.90 22.63 -12.84
CA THR A 759 -14.29 22.60 -14.18
C THR A 759 -13.84 24.00 -14.60
N GLY A 760 -12.83 24.10 -15.47
CA GLY A 760 -12.31 25.40 -15.94
C GLY A 760 -11.35 26.09 -14.95
N VAL A 761 -10.75 25.33 -14.03
CA VAL A 761 -9.76 25.81 -13.07
C VAL A 761 -8.35 25.90 -13.68
N TYR A 762 -7.48 26.70 -13.08
CA TYR A 762 -6.06 26.80 -13.42
C TYR A 762 -5.23 25.85 -12.55
N GLN A 763 -4.05 25.41 -13.03
CA GLN A 763 -3.18 24.55 -12.22
C GLN A 763 -2.71 25.23 -10.91
N THR A 764 -2.73 26.56 -10.86
CA THR A 764 -2.41 27.38 -9.68
C THR A 764 -3.60 27.62 -8.73
N SER A 765 -4.84 27.32 -9.15
CA SER A 765 -6.05 27.53 -8.35
C SER A 765 -5.96 26.80 -6.99
N ARG A 766 -6.44 27.44 -5.92
CA ARG A 766 -6.30 26.88 -4.57
C ARG A 766 -7.00 25.51 -4.42
N CYS A 767 -8.15 25.34 -5.07
CA CYS A 767 -8.87 24.06 -5.16
C CYS A 767 -8.10 22.96 -5.94
N VAL A 768 -7.13 23.32 -6.79
CA VAL A 768 -6.22 22.34 -7.44
C VAL A 768 -5.07 21.99 -6.51
N GLN A 769 -4.52 22.94 -5.75
CA GLN A 769 -3.37 22.71 -4.85
C GLN A 769 -3.74 22.02 -3.51
N GLU A 770 -4.74 22.51 -2.76
CA GLU A 770 -5.03 22.03 -1.39
C GLU A 770 -5.92 20.77 -1.34
N GLU A 771 -5.56 19.77 -0.52
CA GLU A 771 -6.29 18.50 -0.35
C GLU A 771 -7.75 18.72 0.14
N ILE A 772 -8.74 18.35 -0.68
CA ILE A 772 -10.17 18.55 -0.38
C ILE A 772 -10.75 17.25 0.18
N PHE A 773 -11.04 17.21 1.48
CA PHE A 773 -11.67 16.05 2.13
C PHE A 773 -13.20 16.18 2.10
N GLY A 774 -13.83 15.78 0.99
CA GLY A 774 -15.29 15.84 0.82
C GLY A 774 -15.74 15.51 -0.61
N PRO A 775 -17.06 15.49 -0.88
CA PRO A 775 -17.67 15.06 -2.15
C PRO A 775 -17.49 16.08 -3.30
N VAL A 776 -16.27 16.55 -3.52
CA VAL A 776 -15.89 17.56 -4.52
C VAL A 776 -14.82 16.99 -5.45
N LEU A 777 -15.12 16.97 -6.75
CA LEU A 777 -14.18 16.64 -7.81
C LEU A 777 -13.70 17.91 -8.52
N VAL A 778 -12.41 17.98 -8.82
CA VAL A 778 -11.80 19.04 -9.62
C VAL A 778 -11.24 18.43 -10.91
N SER A 779 -11.57 19.01 -12.06
CA SER A 779 -11.16 18.50 -13.37
C SER A 779 -10.42 19.53 -14.23
N LEU A 780 -9.34 19.05 -14.85
CA LEU A 780 -8.49 19.78 -15.81
C LEU A 780 -8.37 18.97 -17.11
N THR A 781 -7.82 19.59 -18.16
CA THR A 781 -7.60 18.93 -19.45
C THR A 781 -6.12 18.82 -19.83
N PHE A 782 -5.82 17.94 -20.79
CA PHE A 782 -4.49 17.80 -21.39
C PHE A 782 -4.59 17.45 -22.89
N ARG A 783 -3.52 17.70 -23.64
CA ARG A 783 -3.37 17.39 -25.07
C ARG A 783 -2.53 16.16 -25.34
N THR A 784 -1.51 15.92 -24.52
CA THR A 784 -0.51 14.85 -24.76
C THR A 784 -0.23 13.98 -23.55
N THR A 785 0.23 12.75 -23.79
CA THR A 785 0.71 11.82 -22.75
C THR A 785 1.79 12.44 -21.84
N LYS A 786 2.70 13.23 -22.41
CA LYS A 786 3.78 13.89 -21.66
C LYS A 786 3.23 14.94 -20.69
N GLU A 787 2.21 15.66 -21.11
CA GLU A 787 1.49 16.66 -20.31
C GLU A 787 0.64 16.00 -19.22
N ALA A 788 -0.08 14.92 -19.53
CA ALA A 788 -0.80 14.13 -18.52
C ALA A 788 0.12 13.60 -17.41
N VAL A 789 1.30 13.08 -17.79
CA VAL A 789 2.34 12.64 -16.85
C VAL A 789 2.93 13.83 -16.07
N ALA A 790 3.16 14.98 -16.70
CA ALA A 790 3.67 16.18 -16.03
C ALA A 790 2.67 16.73 -15.00
N LEU A 791 1.39 16.84 -15.37
CA LEU A 791 0.30 17.24 -14.48
C LEU A 791 0.15 16.27 -13.31
N GLY A 792 0.09 14.96 -13.59
CA GLY A 792 -0.01 13.93 -12.54
C GLY A 792 1.20 13.86 -11.62
N ASN A 793 2.38 14.29 -12.08
CA ASN A 793 3.60 14.39 -11.26
C ASN A 793 3.78 15.75 -10.58
N SER A 794 3.00 16.78 -10.91
CA SER A 794 3.19 18.17 -10.43
C SER A 794 2.88 18.39 -8.95
N THR A 795 2.17 17.45 -8.32
CA THR A 795 1.84 17.47 -6.89
C THR A 795 3.05 17.09 -6.01
N PRO A 796 3.22 17.65 -4.79
CA PRO A 796 4.20 17.17 -3.82
C PRO A 796 3.84 15.78 -3.24
N HIS A 797 2.65 15.28 -3.53
CA HIS A 797 2.17 13.96 -3.12
C HIS A 797 2.48 12.87 -4.15
N GLY A 798 2.25 11.61 -3.78
CA GLY A 798 2.60 10.47 -4.62
C GLY A 798 2.07 9.13 -4.12
N LEU A 799 0.80 9.06 -3.70
CA LEU A 799 0.25 7.82 -3.15
C LEU A 799 -0.13 6.81 -4.24
N ALA A 800 -1.11 7.15 -5.08
CA ALA A 800 -1.63 6.29 -6.13
C ALA A 800 -2.17 7.09 -7.33
N ALA A 801 -2.53 6.41 -8.43
CA ALA A 801 -3.12 7.00 -9.63
C ALA A 801 -4.09 6.03 -10.32
N SER A 802 -5.02 6.56 -11.12
CA SER A 802 -5.79 5.78 -12.09
C SER A 802 -5.46 6.25 -13.52
N VAL A 803 -5.38 5.31 -14.46
CA VAL A 803 -5.05 5.54 -15.87
C VAL A 803 -6.04 4.76 -16.73
N TRP A 804 -6.80 5.47 -17.57
CA TRP A 804 -7.86 4.89 -18.39
C TRP A 804 -7.51 5.01 -19.88
N THR A 805 -7.30 3.87 -20.54
CA THR A 805 -7.06 3.70 -21.98
C THR A 805 -7.09 2.22 -22.35
N GLU A 806 -7.72 1.85 -23.47
CA GLU A 806 -7.65 0.50 -24.03
C GLU A 806 -6.28 0.21 -24.72
N ILE A 807 -5.41 1.21 -24.83
CA ILE A 807 -4.08 1.08 -25.44
C ILE A 807 -3.08 0.64 -24.37
N LEU A 808 -2.92 -0.67 -24.18
CA LEU A 808 -2.03 -1.26 -23.16
C LEU A 808 -0.59 -0.68 -23.14
N PRO A 809 0.11 -0.46 -24.28
CA PRO A 809 1.44 0.17 -24.26
C PRO A 809 1.45 1.58 -23.65
N LEU A 810 0.42 2.38 -23.93
CA LEU A 810 0.23 3.72 -23.38
C LEU A 810 -0.04 3.67 -21.88
N ALA A 811 -0.92 2.76 -21.43
CA ALA A 811 -1.20 2.55 -20.02
C ALA A 811 0.07 2.19 -19.22
N LEU A 812 0.91 1.30 -19.75
CA LEU A 812 2.17 0.88 -19.13
C LEU A 812 3.24 1.99 -19.11
N GLU A 813 3.38 2.75 -20.20
CA GLU A 813 4.33 3.89 -20.25
C GLU A 813 3.96 4.98 -19.24
N VAL A 814 2.66 5.30 -19.13
CA VAL A 814 2.13 6.26 -18.15
C VAL A 814 2.31 5.72 -16.73
N ALA A 815 1.94 4.46 -16.45
CA ALA A 815 2.06 3.85 -15.14
C ALA A 815 3.51 3.81 -14.62
N HIS A 816 4.48 3.54 -15.50
CA HIS A 816 5.90 3.62 -15.15
C HIS A 816 6.35 5.08 -14.93
N SER A 817 5.86 6.03 -15.73
CA SER A 817 6.28 7.44 -15.67
C SER A 817 5.68 8.27 -14.52
N LEU A 818 4.59 7.81 -13.90
CA LEU A 818 3.98 8.47 -12.73
C LEU A 818 4.76 8.17 -11.43
N GLN A 819 4.99 9.19 -10.61
CA GLN A 819 5.75 9.14 -9.36
C GLN A 819 4.86 8.77 -8.16
N VAL A 820 4.17 7.63 -8.28
CA VAL A 820 3.20 7.12 -7.30
C VAL A 820 3.49 5.67 -6.89
N GLY A 821 3.01 5.26 -5.71
CA GLY A 821 3.20 3.90 -5.21
C GLY A 821 2.23 2.85 -5.73
N THR A 822 1.07 3.24 -6.27
CA THR A 822 0.11 2.34 -6.92
C THR A 822 -0.44 2.97 -8.19
N VAL A 823 -0.62 2.20 -9.25
CA VAL A 823 -1.36 2.64 -10.44
C VAL A 823 -2.43 1.61 -10.76
N TRP A 824 -3.66 2.07 -10.99
CA TRP A 824 -4.78 1.26 -11.46
C TRP A 824 -5.03 1.56 -12.94
N ILE A 825 -4.84 0.56 -13.81
CA ILE A 825 -5.14 0.67 -15.24
C ILE A 825 -6.58 0.20 -15.47
N ASN A 826 -7.41 1.04 -16.10
CA ASN A 826 -8.83 0.80 -16.38
C ASN A 826 -9.62 0.31 -15.14
N SER A 827 -9.23 0.82 -13.97
CA SER A 827 -9.88 0.59 -12.68
C SER A 827 -9.51 1.67 -11.66
N HIS A 828 -10.08 1.57 -10.47
CA HIS A 828 -9.78 2.43 -9.34
C HIS A 828 -9.87 1.65 -8.02
N ASN A 829 -9.14 2.09 -6.99
CA ASN A 829 -9.18 1.57 -5.61
C ASN A 829 -9.08 0.04 -5.45
N MET A 830 -8.45 -0.69 -6.40
CA MET A 830 -8.20 -2.13 -6.25
C MET A 830 -7.19 -2.39 -5.13
N LEU A 831 -7.56 -3.24 -4.17
CA LEU A 831 -6.80 -3.55 -2.97
C LEU A 831 -6.80 -5.06 -2.72
N ASP A 832 -5.65 -5.61 -2.34
CA ASP A 832 -5.53 -6.96 -1.78
C ASP A 832 -4.38 -7.02 -0.78
N ALA A 833 -4.47 -7.90 0.21
CA ALA A 833 -3.44 -8.07 1.22
C ALA A 833 -2.05 -8.46 0.69
N ALA A 834 -1.97 -9.06 -0.51
CA ALA A 834 -0.70 -9.43 -1.14
C ALA A 834 -0.08 -8.31 -1.99
N ALA A 835 -0.84 -7.30 -2.38
CA ALA A 835 -0.34 -6.19 -3.19
C ALA A 835 0.27 -5.09 -2.30
N ALA A 836 1.42 -4.53 -2.70
CA ALA A 836 2.07 -3.48 -1.92
C ALA A 836 1.42 -2.11 -2.13
N PHE A 837 1.18 -1.35 -1.06
CA PHE A 837 0.55 -0.02 -1.08
C PHE A 837 1.25 0.95 -0.12
N GLY A 838 1.60 2.15 -0.60
CA GLY A 838 2.20 3.21 0.23
C GLY A 838 2.84 4.34 -0.57
N GLY A 839 3.15 5.45 0.10
CA GLY A 839 3.48 6.73 -0.54
C GLY A 839 4.85 6.83 -1.23
N TYR A 840 4.92 7.79 -2.15
CA TYR A 840 6.11 8.49 -2.64
C TYR A 840 6.06 9.95 -2.14
N LYS A 841 7.18 10.67 -2.26
CA LYS A 841 7.31 12.10 -1.89
C LYS A 841 6.73 12.41 -0.49
N GLU A 842 5.79 13.34 -0.38
CA GLU A 842 5.14 13.75 0.87
C GLU A 842 3.92 12.91 1.28
N SER A 843 3.48 11.94 0.46
CA SER A 843 2.50 10.91 0.87
C SER A 843 3.10 9.86 1.82
N GLY A 844 4.31 10.10 2.33
CA GLY A 844 4.96 9.31 3.36
C GLY A 844 5.87 8.20 2.84
N ARG A 845 6.32 7.34 3.76
CA ARG A 845 7.36 6.33 3.55
C ARG A 845 7.00 5.02 4.25
N GLY A 846 7.41 3.91 3.65
CA GLY A 846 7.05 2.55 4.02
C GLY A 846 5.99 1.95 3.09
N ARG A 847 5.65 0.68 3.30
CA ARG A 847 4.62 -0.05 2.55
C ARG A 847 3.72 -0.85 3.51
N ASN A 848 2.46 -0.98 3.13
CA ASN A 848 1.52 -1.96 3.66
C ASN A 848 1.23 -2.99 2.56
N GLY A 849 0.77 -4.20 2.91
CA GLY A 849 0.52 -5.27 1.94
C GLY A 849 1.79 -5.97 1.41
N GLY A 850 1.64 -7.23 0.99
CA GLY A 850 2.69 -8.06 0.39
C GLY A 850 3.86 -8.42 1.33
N LYS A 851 4.96 -8.91 0.74
CA LYS A 851 6.23 -9.12 1.46
C LYS A 851 6.89 -7.78 1.80
N GLU A 852 6.64 -6.78 0.96
CA GLU A 852 7.13 -5.39 1.08
C GLU A 852 6.84 -4.79 2.46
N ALA A 853 5.64 -5.01 2.99
CA ALA A 853 5.29 -4.53 4.32
C ALA A 853 6.03 -5.23 5.46
N LEU A 854 6.51 -6.47 5.28
CA LEU A 854 7.18 -7.19 6.36
C LEU A 854 8.51 -6.52 6.74
N TYR A 855 9.25 -6.01 5.74
CA TYR A 855 10.51 -5.29 5.93
C TYR A 855 10.37 -4.01 6.78
N GLU A 856 9.17 -3.44 6.91
CA GLU A 856 8.89 -2.34 7.85
C GLU A 856 8.88 -2.79 9.33
N TYR A 857 8.65 -4.07 9.60
CA TYR A 857 8.43 -4.63 10.95
C TYR A 857 9.54 -5.60 11.39
N VAL A 858 10.71 -5.53 10.74
CA VAL A 858 11.90 -6.31 11.06
C VAL A 858 13.20 -5.49 10.97
N ARG A 859 14.30 -6.10 11.40
CA ARG A 859 15.70 -5.66 11.29
C ARG A 859 16.60 -6.87 11.00
N PRO A 860 17.84 -6.69 10.48
CA PRO A 860 18.81 -7.77 10.43
C PRO A 860 19.04 -8.41 11.81
N ILE A 861 19.41 -9.69 11.84
CA ILE A 861 19.68 -10.41 13.11
C ILE A 861 20.87 -9.81 13.88
N TRP A 862 21.87 -9.29 13.17
CA TRP A 862 23.04 -8.62 13.77
C TRP A 862 22.73 -7.20 14.27
N GLU A 863 21.67 -6.54 13.77
CA GLU A 863 21.30 -5.16 14.12
C GLU A 863 20.67 -5.12 15.52
N ASN A 864 21.46 -4.76 16.54
CA ASN A 864 20.98 -4.50 17.90
C ASN A 864 20.10 -3.23 17.96
N GLN A 865 19.20 -3.16 18.94
CA GLN A 865 18.18 -2.11 19.06
C GLN A 865 18.78 -0.85 19.70
N PRO A 866 18.88 0.31 19.01
CA PRO A 866 19.43 1.52 19.58
C PRO A 866 18.40 2.23 20.48
N HIS A 867 18.19 1.72 21.70
CA HIS A 867 17.38 2.40 22.73
C HIS A 867 18.12 3.64 23.26
N ILE A 868 18.06 4.71 22.48
CA ILE A 868 18.76 5.96 22.74
C ILE A 868 17.89 6.90 23.56
N SER A 869 18.44 7.37 24.68
CA SER A 869 17.89 8.50 25.42
C SER A 869 17.86 9.75 24.53
N CYS A 870 16.72 10.45 24.54
CA CYS A 870 16.50 11.63 23.71
C CYS A 870 17.64 12.64 23.90
N LEU A 871 18.22 13.09 22.78
CA LEU A 871 19.24 14.13 22.79
C LEU A 871 18.59 15.49 23.09
N ASP A 872 18.97 16.11 24.20
CA ASP A 872 18.65 17.52 24.49
C ASP A 872 19.57 18.43 23.66
N LEU A 873 19.39 18.37 22.34
CA LEU A 873 20.22 19.03 21.34
C LEU A 873 19.36 19.95 20.46
N ASN A 874 19.73 21.22 20.38
CA ASN A 874 19.01 22.17 19.53
C ASN A 874 19.40 21.99 18.05
N TYR A 875 18.71 21.09 17.36
CA TYR A 875 18.88 20.81 15.92
C TYR A 875 18.72 22.04 14.99
N ARG A 876 18.14 23.15 15.47
CA ARG A 876 18.11 24.41 14.70
C ARG A 876 19.45 25.14 14.64
N ILE A 877 20.35 24.88 15.60
CA ILE A 877 21.66 25.52 15.73
C ILE A 877 22.79 24.55 15.39
N PHE A 878 22.64 23.26 15.73
CA PHE A 878 23.65 22.25 15.44
C PHE A 878 23.98 22.15 13.94
N ALA A 879 25.29 22.11 13.63
CA ALA A 879 25.85 22.04 12.28
C ALA A 879 25.35 23.12 11.30
N THR A 880 25.03 24.33 11.78
CA THR A 880 24.66 25.49 10.93
C THR A 880 25.89 26.23 10.37
N SER A 881 27.01 26.21 11.09
CA SER A 881 28.33 26.65 10.62
C SER A 881 29.26 25.45 10.46
N PRO A 882 30.28 25.51 9.58
CA PRO A 882 31.40 24.57 9.65
C PRO A 882 32.13 24.75 11.00
N LYS A 883 32.84 23.71 11.44
CA LYS A 883 33.80 23.84 12.55
C LYS A 883 34.99 24.63 12.03
N SER A 884 35.21 25.83 12.58
CA SER A 884 36.34 26.68 12.23
C SER A 884 37.62 26.21 12.94
N ASP A 885 38.16 25.07 12.50
CA ASP A 885 39.52 24.70 12.85
C ASP A 885 40.48 25.77 12.30
N LEU A 886 41.41 26.25 13.12
CA LEU A 886 42.42 27.21 12.67
C LEU A 886 43.26 26.56 11.56
N PRO A 887 43.59 27.28 10.47
CA PRO A 887 44.49 26.76 9.45
C PRO A 887 45.81 26.40 10.13
N LEU A 888 46.25 25.14 9.95
CA LEU A 888 47.47 24.61 10.56
C LEU A 888 48.70 25.36 10.03
N ILE A 889 49.11 26.39 10.77
CA ILE A 889 50.38 27.09 10.55
C ILE A 889 51.51 26.05 10.72
N PRO A 890 52.39 25.84 9.72
CA PRO A 890 53.46 24.84 9.81
C PRO A 890 54.58 25.25 10.78
N GLY A 891 54.32 25.20 12.09
CA GLY A 891 55.26 25.57 13.13
C GLY A 891 56.36 24.52 13.33
N ASP A 892 57.56 24.80 12.82
CA ASP A 892 58.87 24.12 13.02
C ASP A 892 58.93 22.59 12.88
N LYS A 893 57.83 21.95 12.46
CA LYS A 893 57.72 20.51 12.16
C LYS A 893 56.98 20.24 10.85
N ALA A 894 57.09 21.20 9.92
CA ALA A 894 56.89 20.93 8.49
C ALA A 894 57.93 19.86 8.04
N PRO A 895 57.68 19.12 6.94
CA PRO A 895 58.29 17.81 6.75
C PRO A 895 59.79 17.86 6.49
N SER A 896 60.58 17.33 7.43
CA SER A 896 61.81 16.63 7.06
C SER A 896 61.43 15.41 6.21
N SER A 897 61.64 15.54 4.90
CA SER A 897 61.99 14.48 3.95
C SER A 897 61.22 13.14 4.04
N ILE A 898 60.45 12.83 2.99
CA ILE A 898 60.49 11.47 2.47
C ILE A 898 61.91 11.29 1.90
N VAL A 899 62.80 10.64 2.66
CA VAL A 899 64.14 10.30 2.15
C VAL A 899 64.00 9.14 1.18
N SER A 900 63.73 9.48 -0.07
CA SER A 900 64.32 8.74 -1.20
C SER A 900 65.84 8.73 -1.01
N GLU A 901 66.49 7.58 -1.15
CA GLU A 901 67.96 7.48 -1.06
C GLU A 901 68.70 8.18 -2.23
N LEU A 902 67.95 8.72 -3.20
CA LEU A 902 68.43 9.60 -4.24
C LEU A 902 68.25 11.07 -3.83
N LYS A 903 69.38 11.77 -3.71
CA LYS A 903 69.49 13.20 -3.37
C LYS A 903 68.92 14.09 -4.47
N GLU A 904 68.06 15.03 -4.09
CA GLU A 904 68.07 16.43 -4.55
C GLU A 904 67.08 17.24 -3.68
N ASP A 905 67.41 18.50 -3.34
CA ASP A 905 66.59 19.37 -2.49
C ASP A 905 65.40 19.97 -3.27
N ILE A 906 64.51 19.11 -3.77
CA ILE A 906 63.30 19.49 -4.50
C ILE A 906 62.18 19.78 -3.49
N PRO A 907 61.58 20.99 -3.47
CA PRO A 907 60.46 21.29 -2.59
C PRO A 907 59.24 20.43 -2.95
N SER A 908 58.57 19.87 -1.95
CA SER A 908 57.40 19.01 -2.14
C SER A 908 56.27 19.76 -2.85
N MET A 909 55.77 19.21 -3.96
CA MET A 909 54.64 19.79 -4.69
C MET A 909 53.37 19.80 -3.84
N ASP A 910 52.57 20.87 -3.97
CA ASP A 910 51.25 21.01 -3.35
C ASP A 910 50.27 19.94 -3.88
N GLN A 911 49.93 18.98 -3.01
CA GLN A 911 48.92 17.97 -3.25
C GLN A 911 47.55 18.41 -2.69
N THR A 912 46.97 19.44 -3.29
CA THR A 912 45.59 19.88 -3.00
C THR A 912 44.57 19.10 -3.85
N TYR A 913 43.85 18.20 -3.19
CA TYR A 913 42.74 17.42 -3.76
C TYR A 913 41.49 18.28 -3.95
N LYS A 914 40.64 17.87 -4.90
CA LYS A 914 39.47 18.61 -5.40
C LYS A 914 38.17 17.84 -5.15
N LEU A 915 37.06 18.57 -5.10
CA LEU A 915 35.71 17.99 -5.14
C LEU A 915 35.46 17.34 -6.51
N TYR A 916 34.51 16.42 -6.62
CA TYR A 916 34.10 15.81 -7.88
C TYR A 916 32.59 15.84 -8.04
N TYR A 917 32.08 16.59 -9.01
CA TYR A 917 30.65 16.60 -9.31
C TYR A 917 30.34 16.93 -10.76
N GLY A 918 29.36 16.22 -11.33
CA GLY A 918 29.04 16.35 -12.76
C GLY A 918 30.15 15.87 -13.69
N GLY A 919 30.90 14.82 -13.32
CA GLY A 919 31.90 14.19 -14.20
C GLY A 919 33.23 14.92 -14.31
N ALA A 920 33.53 15.87 -13.41
CA ALA A 920 34.78 16.62 -13.41
C ALA A 920 35.24 16.99 -12.00
N GLN A 921 36.56 17.07 -11.80
CA GLN A 921 37.16 17.64 -10.59
C GLN A 921 37.00 19.16 -10.57
N LYS A 922 36.59 19.72 -9.43
CA LYS A 922 36.30 21.15 -9.24
C LYS A 922 36.89 21.67 -7.94
N ARG A 923 37.27 22.95 -7.93
CA ARG A 923 37.64 23.67 -6.70
C ARG A 923 36.38 23.84 -5.83
N PRO A 924 36.50 23.89 -4.50
CA PRO A 924 35.40 24.26 -3.62
C PRO A 924 35.03 25.73 -3.86
N ASP A 925 33.74 26.04 -3.77
CA ASP A 925 33.17 27.37 -4.03
C ASP A 925 33.70 28.43 -3.04
N SER A 926 33.93 28.03 -1.78
CA SER A 926 34.59 28.81 -0.73
C SER A 926 36.11 28.99 -0.91
N LEU A 927 36.73 28.30 -1.87
CA LEU A 927 38.19 28.22 -2.06
C LEU A 927 38.99 27.73 -0.82
N SER A 928 38.31 27.12 0.17
CA SER A 928 38.89 26.59 1.40
C SER A 928 39.47 25.18 1.23
N SER A 929 40.56 24.89 1.94
CA SER A 929 41.11 23.54 2.04
C SER A 929 41.50 23.20 3.48
N ARG A 930 41.21 21.96 3.89
CA ARG A 930 41.61 21.39 5.19
C ARG A 930 42.82 20.49 5.00
N ALA A 931 43.75 20.50 5.95
CA ALA A 931 44.84 19.53 5.99
C ALA A 931 44.33 18.18 6.52
N ILE A 932 44.70 17.10 5.86
CA ILE A 932 44.45 15.73 6.32
C ILE A 932 45.71 15.20 7.01
N LEU A 933 45.52 14.68 8.22
CA LEU A 933 46.59 14.13 9.05
C LEU A 933 46.62 12.61 8.95
N ASP A 934 47.82 12.03 8.93
CA ASP A 934 48.00 10.59 9.12
C ASP A 934 47.79 10.16 10.59
N HIS A 935 47.90 8.86 10.83
CA HIS A 935 47.88 8.25 12.16
C HIS A 935 48.94 8.78 13.14
N ALA A 936 50.00 9.45 12.65
CA ALA A 936 51.06 10.06 13.44
C ALA A 936 50.83 11.58 13.67
N GLY A 937 49.75 12.15 13.13
CA GLY A 937 49.42 13.58 13.25
C GLY A 937 50.16 14.48 12.26
N LYS A 938 50.86 13.93 11.27
CA LYS A 938 51.57 14.68 10.23
C LYS A 938 50.62 14.96 9.06
N ALA A 939 50.67 16.17 8.52
CA ALA A 939 49.89 16.54 7.34
C ALA A 939 50.40 15.80 6.09
N VAL A 940 49.52 15.04 5.44
CA VAL A 940 49.82 14.27 4.22
C VAL A 940 49.44 15.04 2.97
N ALA A 941 48.24 15.65 2.97
CA ALA A 941 47.69 16.37 1.84
C ALA A 941 46.71 17.47 2.26
N LEU A 942 46.44 18.39 1.34
CA LEU A 942 45.35 19.36 1.46
C LEU A 942 44.13 18.83 0.70
N VAL A 943 42.94 19.01 1.26
CA VAL A 943 41.68 18.55 0.67
C VAL A 943 40.70 19.71 0.63
N ALA A 944 40.05 19.90 -0.53
CA ALA A 944 38.94 20.84 -0.69
C ALA A 944 37.88 20.65 0.41
N ASP A 945 37.64 21.69 1.19
CA ASP A 945 36.58 21.73 2.20
C ASP A 945 35.35 22.39 1.55
N GLY A 946 34.44 21.55 1.07
CA GLY A 946 33.26 21.98 0.32
C GLY A 946 32.21 22.67 1.19
N ASN A 947 31.35 23.47 0.55
CA ASN A 947 30.33 24.25 1.24
C ASN A 947 28.89 23.88 0.79
N VAL A 948 27.90 24.60 1.32
CA VAL A 948 26.48 24.45 0.92
C VAL A 948 26.25 24.67 -0.58
N LYS A 949 27.00 25.56 -1.24
CA LYS A 949 26.87 25.81 -2.68
C LYS A 949 27.42 24.64 -3.51
N ASP A 950 28.53 24.02 -3.09
CA ASP A 950 29.02 22.78 -3.72
C ASP A 950 28.02 21.63 -3.59
N ILE A 951 27.33 21.49 -2.45
CA ILE A 951 26.24 20.51 -2.29
C ILE A 951 25.10 20.79 -3.28
N HIS A 952 24.64 22.03 -3.42
CA HIS A 952 23.62 22.38 -4.41
C HIS A 952 24.07 22.07 -5.85
N ASN A 953 25.32 22.42 -6.20
CA ASN A 953 25.88 22.14 -7.53
C ASN A 953 26.00 20.62 -7.81
N ALA A 954 26.27 19.82 -6.77
CA ALA A 954 26.32 18.36 -6.87
C ALA A 954 24.93 17.72 -6.97
N VAL A 955 23.94 18.23 -6.22
CA VAL A 955 22.54 17.78 -6.31
C VAL A 955 21.93 18.18 -7.65
N GLU A 956 22.22 19.36 -8.19
CA GLU A 956 21.81 19.75 -9.55
C GLU A 956 22.36 18.76 -10.61
N ALA A 957 23.65 18.43 -10.53
CA ALA A 957 24.27 17.45 -11.42
C ALA A 957 23.65 16.04 -11.28
N ALA A 958 23.36 15.60 -10.05
CA ALA A 958 22.71 14.31 -9.78
C ALA A 958 21.26 14.27 -10.26
N HIS A 959 20.48 15.33 -10.02
CA HIS A 959 19.09 15.45 -10.46
C HIS A 959 19.00 15.44 -11.99
N LYS A 960 19.90 16.17 -12.67
CA LYS A 960 19.99 16.19 -14.14
C LYS A 960 20.38 14.84 -14.73
N ALA A 961 21.20 14.05 -14.04
CA ALA A 961 21.61 12.71 -14.46
C ALA A 961 20.56 11.62 -14.18
N ALA A 962 19.79 11.72 -13.09
CA ALA A 962 18.93 10.65 -12.59
C ALA A 962 17.91 10.10 -13.61
N PRO A 963 17.17 10.92 -14.39
CA PRO A 963 16.25 10.39 -15.41
C PRO A 963 16.94 9.58 -16.52
N GLY A 964 18.19 9.93 -16.86
CA GLY A 964 18.97 9.19 -17.85
C GLY A 964 19.56 7.89 -17.29
N TRP A 965 20.02 7.91 -16.05
CA TRP A 965 20.61 6.74 -15.38
C TRP A 965 19.57 5.68 -14.97
N ALA A 966 18.39 6.11 -14.52
CA ALA A 966 17.25 5.24 -14.27
C ALA A 966 16.83 4.50 -15.56
N LYS A 967 16.81 5.21 -16.70
CA LYS A 967 16.48 4.68 -18.03
C LYS A 967 17.55 3.80 -18.67
N LYS A 968 18.82 3.84 -18.24
CA LYS A 968 19.82 2.85 -18.70
C LYS A 968 19.38 1.44 -18.31
N THR A 969 19.65 0.46 -19.17
CA THR A 969 19.33 -0.94 -18.88
C THR A 969 20.14 -1.43 -17.66
N ALA A 970 19.55 -2.36 -16.90
CA ALA A 970 20.23 -2.95 -15.75
C ALA A 970 21.57 -3.62 -16.12
N HIS A 971 21.66 -4.21 -17.33
CA HIS A 971 22.90 -4.75 -17.88
C HIS A 971 23.96 -3.66 -18.16
N ALA A 972 23.56 -2.50 -18.70
CA ALA A 972 24.48 -1.38 -18.91
C ALA A 972 24.99 -0.77 -17.59
N ARG A 973 24.19 -0.82 -16.52
CA ARG A 973 24.66 -0.48 -15.16
C ARG A 973 25.64 -1.53 -14.63
N ALA A 974 25.34 -2.82 -14.80
CA ALA A 974 26.24 -3.92 -14.41
C ALA A 974 27.64 -3.79 -15.05
N GLN A 975 27.71 -3.50 -16.36
CA GLN A 975 28.97 -3.28 -17.07
C GLN A 975 29.83 -2.19 -16.41
N ILE A 976 29.25 -1.03 -16.09
CA ILE A 976 29.96 0.07 -15.44
C ILE A 976 30.47 -0.33 -14.04
N LEU A 977 29.71 -1.10 -13.25
CA LEU A 977 30.21 -1.60 -11.96
C LEU A 977 31.29 -2.68 -12.10
N PHE A 978 31.29 -3.47 -13.17
CA PHE A 978 32.41 -4.38 -13.48
C PHE A 978 33.67 -3.61 -13.88
N TYR A 979 33.55 -2.55 -14.70
CA TYR A 979 34.70 -1.68 -15.03
C TYR A 979 35.24 -0.95 -13.79
N LEU A 980 34.39 -0.53 -12.86
CA LEU A 980 34.83 0.02 -11.57
C LEU A 980 35.64 -1.01 -10.76
N ALA A 981 35.24 -2.29 -10.75
CA ALA A 981 35.98 -3.34 -10.07
C ALA A 981 37.33 -3.64 -10.75
N GLU A 982 37.34 -3.69 -12.09
CA GLU A 982 38.53 -3.94 -12.91
C GLU A 982 39.57 -2.80 -12.78
N ASN A 983 39.14 -1.54 -12.93
CA ASN A 983 40.02 -0.38 -12.78
C ASN A 983 40.49 -0.16 -11.32
N MET A 984 39.75 -0.65 -10.33
CA MET A 984 40.18 -0.66 -8.93
C MET A 984 41.24 -1.75 -8.68
N GLU A 985 41.08 -2.94 -9.24
CA GLU A 985 42.07 -4.02 -9.19
C GLU A 985 43.40 -3.60 -9.86
N LEU A 986 43.33 -2.91 -11.00
CA LEU A 986 44.53 -2.37 -11.68
C LEU A 986 45.33 -1.36 -10.82
N ARG A 987 44.68 -0.67 -9.87
CA ARG A 987 45.33 0.26 -8.91
C ARG A 987 45.48 -0.33 -7.49
N ARG A 988 45.26 -1.63 -7.31
CA ARG A 988 45.20 -2.31 -6.00
C ARG A 988 46.40 -2.02 -5.08
N ALA A 989 47.61 -2.10 -5.62
CA ALA A 989 48.84 -1.87 -4.86
C ALA A 989 49.05 -0.40 -4.45
N GLU A 990 48.61 0.54 -5.28
CA GLU A 990 48.70 1.99 -5.05
C GLU A 990 47.76 2.39 -3.91
N ILE A 991 46.48 2.03 -4.02
CA ILE A 991 45.44 2.35 -3.04
C ILE A 991 45.75 1.71 -1.68
N ALA A 992 46.24 0.47 -1.65
CA ALA A 992 46.64 -0.18 -0.41
C ALA A 992 47.86 0.48 0.24
N SER A 993 48.86 0.93 -0.53
CA SER A 993 50.01 1.68 0.02
C SER A 993 49.61 3.04 0.59
N GLN A 994 48.55 3.65 0.07
CA GLN A 994 47.98 4.89 0.59
C GLN A 994 47.21 4.67 1.90
N LEU A 995 46.38 3.61 1.98
CA LEU A 995 45.68 3.21 3.21
C LEU A 995 46.67 2.86 4.33
N GLU A 996 47.73 2.10 4.02
CA GLU A 996 48.86 1.80 4.91
C GLU A 996 49.47 3.10 5.49
N SER A 997 49.82 4.05 4.63
CA SER A 997 50.42 5.34 5.05
C SER A 997 49.48 6.27 5.82
N LEU A 998 48.18 6.24 5.55
CA LEU A 998 47.21 7.14 6.21
C LEU A 998 46.79 6.62 7.59
N MET A 999 46.47 5.34 7.67
CA MET A 999 45.87 4.74 8.87
C MET A 999 46.89 4.06 9.78
N GLY A 1000 48.14 3.86 9.34
CA GLY A 1000 49.17 3.14 10.10
C GLY A 1000 48.89 1.66 10.24
N ILE A 1001 48.11 1.09 9.31
CA ILE A 1001 47.71 -0.32 9.30
C ILE A 1001 48.70 -1.17 8.50
N GLU A 1002 48.86 -2.43 8.91
CA GLU A 1002 49.67 -3.41 8.18
C GLU A 1002 49.22 -3.55 6.72
N LYS A 1003 50.18 -3.62 5.80
CA LYS A 1003 49.95 -3.76 4.36
C LYS A 1003 48.94 -4.84 3.97
N GLU A 1004 48.95 -5.97 4.67
CA GLU A 1004 48.01 -7.08 4.43
C GLU A 1004 46.55 -6.69 4.72
N LYS A 1005 46.32 -5.88 5.78
CA LYS A 1005 44.98 -5.36 6.12
C LYS A 1005 44.53 -4.29 5.12
N ALA A 1006 45.44 -3.42 4.68
CA ALA A 1006 45.15 -2.45 3.63
C ALA A 1006 44.80 -3.12 2.28
N LEU A 1007 45.54 -4.17 1.89
CA LEU A 1007 45.24 -4.98 0.71
C LEU A 1007 43.89 -5.70 0.85
N MET A 1008 43.58 -6.26 2.03
CA MET A 1008 42.30 -6.92 2.29
C MET A 1008 41.10 -5.96 2.16
N GLU A 1009 41.23 -4.70 2.58
CA GLU A 1009 40.16 -3.71 2.40
C GLU A 1009 39.90 -3.40 0.92
N VAL A 1010 40.96 -3.32 0.10
CA VAL A 1010 40.85 -3.18 -1.36
C VAL A 1010 40.20 -4.43 -1.98
N ASP A 1011 40.65 -5.63 -1.61
CA ASP A 1011 40.08 -6.91 -2.09
C ASP A 1011 38.58 -7.02 -1.77
N MET A 1012 38.18 -6.64 -0.56
CA MET A 1012 36.78 -6.60 -0.15
C MET A 1012 36.00 -5.55 -0.94
N SER A 1013 36.59 -4.41 -1.26
CA SER A 1013 35.96 -3.34 -2.05
C SER A 1013 35.72 -3.77 -3.51
N VAL A 1014 36.74 -4.36 -4.14
CA VAL A 1014 36.64 -4.97 -5.49
C VAL A 1014 35.55 -6.05 -5.49
N ARG A 1015 35.55 -6.95 -4.50
CA ARG A 1015 34.52 -7.99 -4.32
C ARG A 1015 33.11 -7.40 -4.12
N ARG A 1016 32.98 -6.29 -3.40
CA ARG A 1016 31.70 -5.58 -3.17
C ARG A 1016 31.17 -4.95 -4.47
N LEU A 1017 32.05 -4.40 -5.32
CA LEU A 1017 31.68 -3.93 -6.66
C LEU A 1017 31.21 -5.09 -7.56
N PHE A 1018 31.94 -6.21 -7.61
CA PHE A 1018 31.52 -7.42 -8.34
C PHE A 1018 30.16 -7.96 -7.86
N TYR A 1019 29.89 -7.94 -6.55
CA TYR A 1019 28.62 -8.35 -5.97
C TYR A 1019 27.46 -7.46 -6.43
N TRP A 1020 27.60 -6.13 -6.34
CA TRP A 1020 26.55 -5.20 -6.74
C TRP A 1020 26.37 -5.11 -8.26
N ALA A 1021 27.45 -5.24 -9.04
CA ALA A 1021 27.39 -5.45 -10.49
C ALA A 1021 26.54 -6.69 -10.83
N ALA A 1022 26.75 -7.81 -10.12
CA ALA A 1022 25.95 -9.01 -10.31
C ALA A 1022 24.47 -8.82 -9.92
N TYR A 1023 24.14 -8.03 -8.89
CA TYR A 1023 22.74 -7.79 -8.48
C TYR A 1023 21.96 -6.83 -9.39
N SER A 1024 22.65 -6.02 -10.21
CA SER A 1024 22.05 -4.98 -11.07
C SER A 1024 20.83 -5.45 -11.86
N ASP A 1025 20.93 -6.59 -12.57
CA ASP A 1025 19.88 -7.16 -13.42
C ASP A 1025 19.15 -8.37 -12.81
N LYS A 1026 19.52 -8.79 -11.58
CA LYS A 1026 18.94 -9.97 -10.91
C LYS A 1026 17.87 -9.64 -9.86
N TYR A 1027 17.84 -8.39 -9.36
CA TYR A 1027 16.76 -7.91 -8.49
C TYR A 1027 15.61 -7.31 -9.32
N GLY A 1028 14.73 -8.18 -9.83
CA GLY A 1028 13.62 -7.83 -10.71
C GLY A 1028 12.34 -7.36 -10.00
N GLY A 1029 11.34 -7.00 -10.79
CA GLY A 1029 9.95 -6.92 -10.34
C GLY A 1029 9.29 -8.30 -10.25
N VAL A 1030 8.11 -8.38 -9.63
CA VAL A 1030 7.37 -9.63 -9.41
C VAL A 1030 5.91 -9.46 -9.85
N VAL A 1031 5.35 -10.46 -10.52
CA VAL A 1031 3.89 -10.53 -10.74
C VAL A 1031 3.26 -11.15 -9.49
N GLN A 1032 2.42 -10.38 -8.82
CA GLN A 1032 1.74 -10.75 -7.60
C GLN A 1032 0.36 -11.34 -7.90
N GLU A 1033 0.14 -12.58 -7.48
CA GLU A 1033 -1.17 -13.23 -7.50
C GLU A 1033 -2.10 -12.57 -6.47
N THR A 1034 -3.33 -12.25 -6.89
CA THR A 1034 -4.39 -11.65 -6.09
C THR A 1034 -5.71 -12.38 -6.38
N PRO A 1035 -6.76 -12.28 -5.52
CA PRO A 1035 -8.05 -12.92 -5.80
C PRO A 1035 -8.88 -12.17 -6.85
N LEU A 1036 -8.47 -10.96 -7.26
CA LEU A 1036 -9.11 -10.16 -8.29
C LEU A 1036 -8.58 -10.58 -9.67
N TYR A 1037 -9.46 -10.71 -10.66
CA TYR A 1037 -9.06 -11.20 -11.99
C TYR A 1037 -8.27 -10.13 -12.76
N GLY A 1038 -7.06 -10.50 -13.19
CA GLY A 1038 -6.06 -9.56 -13.72
C GLY A 1038 -4.64 -9.98 -13.33
N ALA A 1039 -3.74 -9.00 -13.29
CA ALA A 1039 -2.40 -9.12 -12.72
C ALA A 1039 -2.07 -7.87 -11.89
N CYS A 1040 -1.40 -8.04 -10.75
CA CYS A 1040 -0.73 -6.95 -10.05
C CYS A 1040 0.78 -7.10 -10.29
N ILE A 1041 1.45 -6.04 -10.75
CA ILE A 1041 2.89 -6.07 -11.08
C ILE A 1041 3.65 -5.15 -10.13
N HIS A 1042 4.49 -5.73 -9.28
CA HIS A 1042 5.38 -5.00 -8.37
C HIS A 1042 6.68 -4.62 -9.11
N PHE A 1043 6.83 -3.34 -9.45
CA PHE A 1043 8.06 -2.77 -10.00
C PHE A 1043 9.02 -2.31 -8.90
N ARG A 1044 10.33 -2.49 -9.10
CA ARG A 1044 11.43 -2.08 -8.20
C ARG A 1044 12.15 -0.85 -8.75
N GLU A 1045 11.54 0.32 -8.56
CA GLU A 1045 12.03 1.60 -9.11
C GLU A 1045 13.13 2.23 -8.23
N PRO A 1046 14.05 3.04 -8.80
CA PRO A 1046 14.97 3.87 -8.02
C PRO A 1046 14.23 4.93 -7.20
N LEU A 1047 14.89 5.47 -6.18
CA LEU A 1047 14.45 6.61 -5.40
C LEU A 1047 14.69 7.95 -6.12
N GLY A 1048 15.81 8.06 -6.87
CA GLY A 1048 16.24 9.29 -7.54
C GLY A 1048 17.66 9.69 -7.12
N VAL A 1049 17.79 10.85 -6.46
CA VAL A 1049 19.01 11.34 -5.83
C VAL A 1049 19.07 10.89 -4.37
N VAL A 1050 20.19 10.28 -3.99
CA VAL A 1050 20.47 9.80 -2.63
C VAL A 1050 21.70 10.55 -2.08
N GLY A 1051 21.52 11.28 -0.98
CA GLY A 1051 22.64 11.78 -0.19
C GLY A 1051 23.22 10.64 0.65
N ILE A 1052 24.55 10.57 0.74
CA ILE A 1052 25.27 9.56 1.53
C ILE A 1052 26.34 10.27 2.35
N ALA A 1053 26.41 10.03 3.66
CA ALA A 1053 27.53 10.39 4.50
C ALA A 1053 28.19 9.12 5.04
N CYS A 1054 29.49 8.96 4.76
CA CYS A 1054 30.27 7.78 5.12
C CYS A 1054 30.84 7.87 6.55
N PRO A 1055 31.07 6.71 7.19
CA PRO A 1055 31.76 6.63 8.47
C PRO A 1055 33.26 6.90 8.29
N ASP A 1056 34.03 6.86 9.39
CA ASP A 1056 35.49 7.04 9.35
C ASP A 1056 36.25 5.70 9.41
N GLU A 1057 35.55 4.60 9.69
CA GLU A 1057 36.06 3.24 9.67
C GLU A 1057 36.01 2.66 8.25
N HIS A 1058 37.05 1.90 7.90
CA HIS A 1058 37.21 1.29 6.57
C HIS A 1058 36.88 2.26 5.42
N PRO A 1059 37.60 3.40 5.31
CA PRO A 1059 37.19 4.57 4.54
C PRO A 1059 37.04 4.30 3.02
N LEU A 1060 37.60 3.22 2.50
CA LEU A 1060 37.40 2.79 1.12
C LEU A 1060 36.24 1.79 1.01
N LEU A 1061 36.22 0.77 1.88
CA LEU A 1061 35.22 -0.30 1.82
C LEU A 1061 33.83 0.15 2.27
N SER A 1062 33.70 1.01 3.27
CA SER A 1062 32.42 1.58 3.69
C SER A 1062 31.85 2.52 2.62
N PHE A 1063 32.70 3.37 2.02
CA PHE A 1063 32.38 4.20 0.87
C PHE A 1063 31.84 3.37 -0.31
N VAL A 1064 32.58 2.35 -0.75
CA VAL A 1064 32.17 1.45 -1.84
C VAL A 1064 30.89 0.68 -1.50
N SER A 1065 30.77 0.16 -0.27
CA SER A 1065 29.59 -0.60 0.18
C SER A 1065 28.32 0.26 0.21
N LEU A 1066 28.45 1.58 0.38
CA LEU A 1066 27.32 2.52 0.37
C LEU A 1066 26.97 3.00 -1.05
N PHE A 1067 27.91 3.48 -1.86
CA PHE A 1067 27.54 4.06 -3.16
C PHE A 1067 27.12 2.99 -4.19
N ALA A 1068 27.76 1.82 -4.19
CA ALA A 1068 27.54 0.77 -5.19
C ALA A 1068 26.08 0.25 -5.27
N PRO A 1069 25.39 -0.12 -4.17
CA PRO A 1069 24.00 -0.57 -4.23
C PRO A 1069 23.03 0.53 -4.67
N ALA A 1070 23.31 1.80 -4.34
CA ALA A 1070 22.50 2.91 -4.81
C ALA A 1070 22.58 3.04 -6.34
N ILE A 1071 23.78 3.12 -6.92
CA ILE A 1071 23.94 3.29 -8.37
C ILE A 1071 23.49 2.06 -9.17
N THR A 1072 23.68 0.84 -8.62
CA THR A 1072 23.19 -0.45 -9.15
C THR A 1072 21.71 -0.39 -9.54
N ARG A 1073 20.89 0.27 -8.70
CA ARG A 1073 19.44 0.37 -8.88
C ARG A 1073 18.96 1.54 -9.72
N GLY A 1074 19.88 2.36 -10.25
CA GLY A 1074 19.55 3.52 -11.09
C GLY A 1074 19.42 4.83 -10.32
N ASN A 1075 19.86 4.90 -9.06
CA ASN A 1075 19.96 6.15 -8.31
C ASN A 1075 21.24 6.91 -8.69
N CYS A 1076 21.22 8.24 -8.56
CA CYS A 1076 22.43 9.06 -8.53
C CYS A 1076 22.75 9.43 -7.08
N VAL A 1077 24.04 9.57 -6.75
CA VAL A 1077 24.50 9.80 -5.37
C VAL A 1077 25.30 11.09 -5.22
N VAL A 1078 25.12 11.75 -4.07
CA VAL A 1078 26.03 12.79 -3.58
C VAL A 1078 26.61 12.28 -2.27
N VAL A 1079 27.91 11.96 -2.30
CA VAL A 1079 28.60 11.26 -1.22
C VAL A 1079 29.56 12.21 -0.51
N ILE A 1080 29.42 12.30 0.81
CA ILE A 1080 30.42 12.87 1.71
C ILE A 1080 31.28 11.69 2.19
N PRO A 1081 32.58 11.62 1.84
CA PRO A 1081 33.47 10.55 2.28
C PRO A 1081 33.78 10.67 3.79
N SER A 1082 34.61 9.78 4.32
CA SER A 1082 35.17 9.92 5.68
C SER A 1082 35.72 11.34 5.88
N GLU A 1083 35.36 11.99 7.00
CA GLU A 1083 35.87 13.32 7.34
C GLU A 1083 37.33 13.25 7.79
N ARG A 1084 37.74 12.13 8.40
CA ARG A 1084 39.11 11.90 8.87
C ARG A 1084 40.05 11.40 7.77
N TYR A 1085 39.59 10.50 6.91
CA TYR A 1085 40.39 9.83 5.88
C TYR A 1085 39.72 9.92 4.48
N PRO A 1086 39.54 11.12 3.90
CA PRO A 1086 38.83 11.27 2.63
C PRO A 1086 39.62 10.79 1.40
N LEU A 1087 40.96 10.69 1.47
CA LEU A 1087 41.80 10.48 0.28
C LEU A 1087 41.46 9.22 -0.52
N PRO A 1088 41.23 8.02 0.07
CA PRO A 1088 40.89 6.82 -0.71
C PRO A 1088 39.64 6.97 -1.59
N ALA A 1089 38.66 7.79 -1.18
CA ALA A 1089 37.49 8.13 -1.98
C ALA A 1089 37.77 9.21 -3.04
N LEU A 1090 38.74 10.09 -2.80
CA LEU A 1090 39.18 11.11 -3.76
C LEU A 1090 40.08 10.49 -4.85
N ASP A 1091 40.95 9.54 -4.52
CA ASP A 1091 41.71 8.77 -5.51
C ASP A 1091 40.83 7.83 -6.33
N PHE A 1092 39.69 7.39 -5.77
CA PHE A 1092 38.65 6.71 -6.52
C PHE A 1092 38.03 7.58 -7.64
N ILE A 1093 38.24 8.90 -7.66
CA ILE A 1093 37.83 9.78 -8.78
C ILE A 1093 38.49 9.34 -10.10
N GLN A 1094 39.75 8.89 -10.09
CA GLN A 1094 40.36 8.35 -11.31
C GLN A 1094 39.66 7.05 -11.74
N VAL A 1095 39.31 6.17 -10.78
CA VAL A 1095 38.59 4.91 -11.06
C VAL A 1095 37.21 5.20 -11.68
N LEU A 1096 36.49 6.21 -11.19
CA LEU A 1096 35.23 6.69 -11.79
C LEU A 1096 35.43 7.17 -13.23
N ASN A 1097 36.46 7.98 -13.48
CA ASN A 1097 36.77 8.54 -14.80
C ASN A 1097 37.17 7.45 -15.82
N THR A 1098 37.98 6.47 -15.42
CA THR A 1098 38.44 5.36 -16.30
C THR A 1098 37.36 4.31 -16.54
N SER A 1099 36.27 4.30 -15.76
CA SER A 1099 35.19 3.30 -15.85
C SER A 1099 33.94 3.78 -16.58
N ASP A 1100 34.06 4.84 -17.39
CA ASP A 1100 32.98 5.47 -18.17
C ASP A 1100 31.72 5.81 -17.34
N VAL A 1101 31.88 6.15 -16.05
CA VAL A 1101 30.76 6.54 -15.18
C VAL A 1101 30.17 7.86 -15.67
N PRO A 1102 28.89 7.89 -16.15
CA PRO A 1102 28.36 9.11 -16.72
C PRO A 1102 28.26 10.25 -15.69
N ALA A 1103 28.54 11.46 -16.16
CA ALA A 1103 28.55 12.69 -15.36
C ALA A 1103 27.30 12.84 -14.48
N GLY A 1104 27.52 13.05 -13.17
CA GLY A 1104 26.46 13.29 -12.19
C GLY A 1104 25.93 12.06 -11.46
N ILE A 1105 26.28 10.83 -11.86
CA ILE A 1105 25.80 9.61 -11.17
C ILE A 1105 26.50 9.40 -9.83
N VAL A 1106 27.81 9.63 -9.77
CA VAL A 1106 28.57 9.68 -8.52
C VAL A 1106 29.15 11.08 -8.40
N ASN A 1107 28.94 11.70 -7.25
CA ASN A 1107 29.51 13.00 -6.89
C ASN A 1107 30.10 12.88 -5.48
N ILE A 1108 31.30 13.40 -5.26
CA ILE A 1108 32.08 13.27 -4.01
C ILE A 1108 32.41 14.68 -3.52
N ILE A 1109 31.90 15.03 -2.34
CA ILE A 1109 32.08 16.34 -1.71
C ILE A 1109 32.74 16.14 -0.34
N SER A 1110 34.05 16.34 -0.27
CA SER A 1110 34.80 16.35 0.99
C SER A 1110 34.53 17.62 1.79
N GLY A 1111 34.55 17.49 3.12
CA GLY A 1111 34.41 18.59 4.07
C GLY A 1111 33.86 18.08 5.40
N SER A 1112 33.34 18.96 6.26
CA SER A 1112 32.80 18.51 7.55
C SER A 1112 31.48 17.75 7.39
N ARG A 1113 31.43 16.51 7.90
CA ARG A 1113 30.36 15.53 7.62
C ARG A 1113 29.01 16.05 8.06
N ASP A 1114 28.91 16.54 9.30
CA ASP A 1114 27.61 16.90 9.90
C ASP A 1114 27.04 18.19 9.28
N TYR A 1115 27.92 19.13 8.93
CA TYR A 1115 27.58 20.38 8.23
C TYR A 1115 27.06 20.12 6.81
N LEU A 1116 27.77 19.30 6.01
CA LEU A 1116 27.35 18.94 4.67
C LEU A 1116 26.10 18.04 4.67
N SER A 1117 25.99 17.14 5.65
CA SER A 1117 24.81 16.29 5.84
C SER A 1117 23.56 17.09 6.18
N ARG A 1118 23.69 18.22 6.89
CA ARG A 1118 22.58 19.16 7.10
C ARG A 1118 22.00 19.62 5.76
N SER A 1119 22.85 20.12 4.87
CA SER A 1119 22.43 20.64 3.58
C SER A 1119 21.73 19.58 2.73
N LEU A 1120 22.27 18.36 2.65
CA LEU A 1120 21.62 17.23 1.96
C LEU A 1120 20.28 16.81 2.61
N ALA A 1121 20.19 16.84 3.94
CA ALA A 1121 18.98 16.47 4.66
C ALA A 1121 17.87 17.54 4.56
N GLU A 1122 18.21 18.82 4.38
CA GLU A 1122 17.26 19.91 4.14
C GLU A 1122 16.86 20.03 2.66
N HIS A 1123 17.74 19.71 1.70
CA HIS A 1123 17.51 19.88 0.26
C HIS A 1123 16.24 19.16 -0.26
N HIS A 1124 15.41 19.84 -1.04
CA HIS A 1124 14.12 19.29 -1.52
C HIS A 1124 14.29 18.26 -2.65
N ASP A 1125 15.24 18.44 -3.56
CA ASP A 1125 15.53 17.50 -4.66
C ASP A 1125 16.29 16.22 -4.26
N VAL A 1126 16.56 16.01 -2.97
CA VAL A 1126 17.13 14.76 -2.45
C VAL A 1126 15.99 13.86 -1.94
N GLN A 1127 15.86 12.64 -2.47
CA GLN A 1127 14.75 11.73 -2.12
C GLN A 1127 15.08 10.80 -0.94
N ALA A 1128 16.37 10.58 -0.64
CA ALA A 1128 16.82 9.86 0.55
C ALA A 1128 18.17 10.39 1.06
N MET A 1129 18.41 10.25 2.37
CA MET A 1129 19.70 10.51 3.02
C MET A 1129 20.12 9.29 3.84
N TRP A 1130 21.31 8.77 3.55
CA TRP A 1130 21.97 7.72 4.33
C TRP A 1130 23.10 8.36 5.13
N TYR A 1131 23.18 8.13 6.43
CA TYR A 1131 24.15 8.80 7.31
C TYR A 1131 24.79 7.80 8.28
N PHE A 1132 26.11 7.67 8.19
CA PHE A 1132 26.93 6.85 9.08
C PHE A 1132 27.98 7.79 9.70
N GLY A 1133 27.85 8.04 11.01
CA GLY A 1133 28.61 9.08 11.68
C GLY A 1133 28.12 9.32 13.11
N SER A 1134 28.12 10.58 13.56
CA SER A 1134 27.79 10.96 14.93
C SER A 1134 26.32 10.66 15.32
N LYS A 1135 26.10 10.49 16.63
CA LYS A 1135 24.76 10.33 17.21
C LYS A 1135 23.91 11.59 16.98
N GLU A 1136 24.55 12.75 17.12
CA GLU A 1136 23.99 14.09 16.95
C GLU A 1136 23.63 14.38 15.49
N GLY A 1137 24.53 14.02 14.56
CA GLY A 1137 24.32 14.12 13.11
C GLY A 1137 23.23 13.18 12.60
N SER A 1138 23.12 11.98 13.19
CA SER A 1138 22.00 11.06 12.93
C SER A 1138 20.67 11.70 13.32
N GLY A 1139 20.58 12.28 14.52
CA GLY A 1139 19.39 13.03 14.97
C GLY A 1139 19.10 14.24 14.08
N LEU A 1140 20.12 15.00 13.66
CA LEU A 1140 19.98 16.13 12.76
C LEU A 1140 19.39 15.72 11.40
N VAL A 1141 19.94 14.67 10.77
CA VAL A 1141 19.49 14.17 9.46
C VAL A 1141 18.02 13.74 9.53
N GLU A 1142 17.63 13.04 10.60
CA GLU A 1142 16.24 12.67 10.82
C GLU A 1142 15.32 13.89 11.05
N TRP A 1143 15.75 14.87 11.85
CA TRP A 1143 14.98 16.08 12.12
C TRP A 1143 14.79 16.95 10.86
N ALA A 1144 15.86 17.16 10.09
CA ALA A 1144 15.87 17.94 8.85
C ALA A 1144 15.07 17.26 7.72
N SER A 1145 15.06 15.92 7.66
CA SER A 1145 14.30 15.16 6.64
C SER A 1145 12.80 15.46 6.61
N ALA A 1146 12.25 16.02 7.70
CA ALA A 1146 10.86 16.43 7.81
C ALA A 1146 10.44 17.52 6.79
N GLY A 1147 11.37 18.20 6.11
CA GLY A 1147 11.05 19.19 5.07
C GLY A 1147 10.20 18.60 3.94
N ASN A 1148 10.76 17.65 3.19
CA ASN A 1148 10.12 16.93 2.07
C ASN A 1148 9.78 15.46 2.38
N LEU A 1149 9.90 15.05 3.65
CA LEU A 1149 9.73 13.68 4.13
C LEU A 1149 10.58 12.67 3.33
N LYS A 1150 11.84 13.03 3.02
CA LYS A 1150 12.83 12.12 2.41
C LYS A 1150 13.07 10.91 3.30
N ARG A 1151 13.44 9.79 2.69
CA ARG A 1151 13.77 8.55 3.42
C ARG A 1151 15.11 8.71 4.15
N THR A 1152 15.17 8.36 5.43
CA THR A 1152 16.43 8.36 6.20
C THR A 1152 16.87 6.93 6.54
N TRP A 1153 18.18 6.73 6.61
CA TRP A 1153 18.82 5.52 7.16
C TRP A 1153 20.07 5.97 7.91
N VAL A 1154 20.13 5.72 9.23
CA VAL A 1154 21.17 6.26 10.11
C VAL A 1154 21.71 5.19 11.07
N ASN A 1155 23.00 5.27 11.46
CA ASN A 1155 23.61 4.38 12.46
C ASN A 1155 23.43 4.85 13.92
N TYR A 1156 22.96 6.08 14.14
CA TYR A 1156 22.84 6.71 15.46
C TYR A 1156 24.15 6.80 16.27
N GLY A 1157 25.32 6.81 15.61
CA GLY A 1157 26.61 6.78 16.30
C GLY A 1157 26.90 5.49 17.05
N VAL A 1158 26.34 4.36 16.58
CA VAL A 1158 26.64 3.03 17.13
C VAL A 1158 27.30 2.17 16.05
N ASP A 1159 28.58 1.90 16.21
CA ASP A 1159 29.41 1.22 15.20
C ASP A 1159 29.31 -0.30 15.36
N VAL A 1160 28.08 -0.81 15.17
CA VAL A 1160 27.75 -2.24 15.19
C VAL A 1160 28.08 -2.93 13.86
N ARG A 1161 28.02 -2.19 12.75
CA ARG A 1161 28.08 -2.74 11.38
C ARG A 1161 29.52 -3.12 11.01
N CYS A 1162 29.78 -4.42 10.89
CA CYS A 1162 31.06 -4.97 10.47
C CYS A 1162 31.25 -4.82 8.95
N TRP A 1163 31.83 -3.72 8.48
CA TRP A 1163 32.00 -3.46 7.03
C TRP A 1163 32.77 -4.54 6.26
N SER A 1164 33.58 -5.36 6.94
CA SER A 1164 34.31 -6.48 6.37
C SER A 1164 33.48 -7.77 6.25
N ASP A 1165 32.35 -7.88 6.96
CA ASP A 1165 31.44 -9.02 6.81
C ASP A 1165 30.61 -8.89 5.50
N PRO A 1166 30.39 -10.01 4.76
CA PRO A 1166 29.45 -10.04 3.64
C PRO A 1166 27.98 -9.76 4.01
N GLU A 1167 27.50 -10.19 5.17
CA GLU A 1167 26.10 -10.01 5.59
C GLU A 1167 25.85 -8.57 6.09
N ASP A 1168 26.73 -8.01 6.92
CA ASP A 1168 26.64 -6.62 7.37
C ASP A 1168 26.92 -5.62 6.25
N GLY A 1169 27.92 -5.88 5.38
CA GLY A 1169 28.32 -4.92 4.35
C GLY A 1169 27.58 -5.06 3.01
N SER A 1170 26.77 -6.11 2.81
CA SER A 1170 25.95 -6.30 1.60
C SER A 1170 24.66 -7.09 1.80
N GLY A 1171 24.04 -6.98 2.98
CA GLY A 1171 22.75 -7.60 3.26
C GLY A 1171 21.59 -7.12 2.38
N GLU A 1172 20.46 -7.83 2.46
CA GLU A 1172 19.24 -7.50 1.68
C GLU A 1172 18.71 -6.08 1.98
N GLU A 1173 19.03 -5.48 3.13
CA GLU A 1173 18.54 -4.16 3.48
C GLU A 1173 19.07 -3.08 2.53
N PHE A 1174 20.26 -3.21 1.96
CA PHE A 1174 20.76 -2.25 0.96
C PHE A 1174 19.86 -2.18 -0.28
N LEU A 1175 19.30 -3.32 -0.72
CA LEU A 1175 18.32 -3.36 -1.81
C LEU A 1175 16.99 -2.73 -1.40
N TYR A 1176 16.56 -2.94 -0.15
CA TYR A 1176 15.38 -2.29 0.41
C TYR A 1176 15.57 -0.77 0.53
N GLN A 1177 16.76 -0.30 0.94
CA GLN A 1177 17.09 1.13 1.09
C GLN A 1177 17.31 1.82 -0.26
N ALA A 1178 17.83 1.11 -1.28
CA ALA A 1178 18.12 1.66 -2.61
C ALA A 1178 16.93 1.64 -3.60
N THR A 1179 15.79 1.04 -3.23
CA THR A 1179 14.61 0.93 -4.11
C THR A 1179 13.31 1.34 -3.43
N GLN A 1180 12.30 1.59 -4.25
CA GLN A 1180 10.91 1.71 -3.85
C GLN A 1180 10.03 0.75 -4.68
N CYS A 1181 9.00 0.19 -4.04
CA CYS A 1181 8.01 -0.62 -4.74
C CYS A 1181 6.92 0.26 -5.34
N LYS A 1182 6.52 -0.01 -6.59
CA LYS A 1182 5.28 0.48 -7.23
C LYS A 1182 4.44 -0.72 -7.63
N SER A 1183 3.15 -0.71 -7.31
CA SER A 1183 2.20 -1.76 -7.72
C SER A 1183 1.33 -1.27 -8.87
N VAL A 1184 1.45 -1.90 -10.04
CA VAL A 1184 0.60 -1.60 -11.20
C VAL A 1184 -0.45 -2.69 -11.35
N TRP A 1185 -1.71 -2.34 -11.17
CA TRP A 1185 -2.85 -3.23 -11.35
C TRP A 1185 -3.32 -3.18 -12.80
N MET A 1186 -3.43 -4.37 -13.39
CA MET A 1186 -3.98 -4.63 -14.71
C MET A 1186 -5.14 -5.62 -14.56
N PRO A 1187 -6.38 -5.15 -14.32
CA PRO A 1187 -7.55 -6.00 -14.47
C PRO A 1187 -7.61 -6.58 -15.89
N MET A 1188 -8.28 -7.71 -16.04
CA MET A 1188 -8.65 -8.25 -17.34
C MET A 1188 -10.18 -8.41 -17.36
N GLY A 1189 -10.82 -8.19 -18.51
CA GLY A 1189 -12.27 -8.43 -18.65
C GLY A 1189 -12.59 -9.92 -18.51
N ASP A 1190 -13.76 -10.25 -17.95
CA ASP A 1190 -14.17 -11.61 -17.57
C ASP A 1190 -13.80 -12.69 -18.60
N ILE A 1191 -13.35 -13.85 -18.09
CA ILE A 1191 -12.73 -14.93 -18.86
C ILE A 1191 -13.61 -15.37 -20.05
N PHE A 1192 -13.28 -14.85 -21.23
CA PHE A 1192 -13.81 -15.23 -22.56
C PHE A 1192 -15.31 -15.63 -22.58
N PRO A 1193 -16.26 -14.67 -22.67
CA PRO A 1193 -17.70 -14.93 -22.67
C PRO A 1193 -18.25 -15.52 -24.00
N ASN A 1194 -17.47 -16.36 -24.70
CA ASN A 1194 -17.75 -16.95 -26.02
C ASN A 1194 -18.17 -18.43 -25.95
#